data_AF-A0A2E1V4U9-F1
#
_entry.id   AF-A0A2E1V4U9-F1
#
_cell.length_a   1.000
_cell.length_b   1.000
_cell.length_c   1.000
_cell.angle_alpha   90.00
_cell.angle_beta   90.00
_cell.angle_gamma   90.00
#
_symmetry.space_group_name_H-M   'P 1'
#
loop_
_entity.id
_entity.type
_entity.pdbx_description
1 polymer ?
#
loop_
_entity_poly.entity_id
_entity_poly.type
_entity_poly.pdbx_seq_one_letter_code
_entity_poly.pdbx_strand_id
1 'polypeptide(L)'
;MSIILKPWLLLISLSLCLSSLSISGAAGAQTAEEAQNGDRPEAMLIMDFSGSMWGAVNGAPKFEVLKDIIDRNFDEWSQSLNLGVLAYGHRRKGDCGDIELAFRPGEAQSRTMRNWMTSQIPVGKTPLGNSLVTASGYFNNKGQEANLIVLSDGIESCGVDPCQVIRDLQAKGAKMTAHVIGFDLNDRDANQIRCIADLTGGTYVGANRADQLVDVFRKAVETIAVKDDSAEKALRETLEKSLDALRETAEKLDAANQRAATALAGLAAADAEVASLKDELTTAQDELARLNSVVQKQDATIEELLAALKDCEAEVARLTAMLNDAGATITSQAAALDLANQENEQLRSDLENGNGTLSEQNSKINDLTQELADARAAADAQAAALEAAKRKNDQLSSKLEDRDATIEGQDAKIDDLNQNLTDAKSSNALLTDESERLQARLDEALRNRQLTVSSLDFGAFHGTNEPVDIAALVAERDSYLATLQVLRQNLGFILDPLSQAQSIANSLPDEANPVVVPIELNEVLVLLAPGVEGELPDLQWTLRGTSEQSISSRNFGSGSRIPLPNVPGTYQLDLSLPGYQTAVTFENEPDNPSSRREALNIGRLKLELPNGQTGIFFATITDSEGTEVARRPIETVGTLYLQPGLYSIRSQMENSVDELEVQIYAGKETAVPMRF
;
A
#
# COMPACT_ATOMS: atom_id res chain seq x y z
N MET A 1 5.10 -11.98 24.01
CA MET A 1 4.76 -11.23 25.24
C MET A 1 3.36 -11.64 25.67
N SER A 2 3.15 -11.81 26.97
CA SER A 2 2.12 -12.62 27.63
C SER A 2 0.64 -12.36 27.30
N ILE A 3 -0.10 -13.48 27.25
CA ILE A 3 -1.44 -13.78 27.83
C ILE A 3 -2.09 -12.63 28.63
N ILE A 4 -3.37 -12.32 28.34
CA ILE A 4 -4.49 -12.20 29.31
C ILE A 4 -5.85 -12.29 28.59
N LEU A 5 -6.71 -13.14 29.17
CA LEU A 5 -8.06 -13.54 28.80
C LEU A 5 -9.12 -12.41 28.84
N LYS A 6 -10.19 -12.57 28.03
CA LYS A 6 -11.61 -12.62 28.48
C LYS A 6 -12.57 -12.92 27.30
N PRO A 7 -13.37 -14.00 27.35
CA PRO A 7 -14.53 -14.19 26.49
C PRO A 7 -15.82 -14.30 27.32
N TRP A 8 -16.63 -13.24 27.36
CA TRP A 8 -18.01 -13.28 27.88
C TRP A 8 -18.89 -12.61 26.84
N LEU A 9 -19.61 -13.41 26.04
CA LEU A 9 -20.82 -13.04 25.30
C LEU A 9 -21.27 -14.24 24.46
N LEU A 10 -22.06 -15.13 25.04
CA LEU A 10 -23.01 -16.03 24.37
C LEU A 10 -23.71 -16.83 25.45
N LEU A 11 -24.85 -16.34 25.95
CA LEU A 11 -25.91 -17.10 26.64
C LEU A 11 -27.10 -16.14 26.87
N ILE A 12 -27.86 -15.89 25.81
CA ILE A 12 -29.26 -15.42 25.92
C ILE A 12 -30.08 -16.34 25.02
N SER A 13 -30.63 -17.39 25.62
CA SER A 13 -31.80 -18.09 25.09
C SER A 13 -32.71 -18.51 26.25
N LEU A 14 -33.98 -18.11 26.11
CA LEU A 14 -35.16 -18.85 26.53
C LEU A 14 -35.40 -19.08 28.04
N SER A 15 -36.05 -18.11 28.69
CA SER A 15 -36.89 -18.41 29.86
C SER A 15 -38.04 -17.41 29.97
N LEU A 16 -39.11 -17.65 29.23
CA LEU A 16 -40.41 -17.00 29.42
C LEU A 16 -41.51 -18.01 29.04
N CYS A 17 -42.11 -18.65 30.04
CA CYS A 17 -43.51 -19.09 29.98
C CYS A 17 -44.00 -19.57 31.36
N LEU A 18 -44.98 -18.82 31.87
CA LEU A 18 -46.11 -19.25 32.70
C LEU A 18 -45.84 -19.85 34.10
N SER A 19 -46.05 -19.01 35.11
CA SER A 19 -46.61 -19.44 36.40
C SER A 19 -47.38 -18.29 37.06
N SER A 20 -48.68 -18.21 36.80
CA SER A 20 -49.65 -17.51 37.65
C SER A 20 -51.06 -17.94 37.31
N LEU A 21 -51.65 -18.85 38.09
CA LEU A 21 -53.10 -18.94 38.25
C LEU A 21 -53.40 -19.34 39.69
N SER A 22 -53.75 -18.34 40.49
CA SER A 22 -54.37 -18.48 41.81
C SER A 22 -55.87 -18.44 41.61
N ILE A 23 -56.61 -19.43 42.10
CA ILE A 23 -58.07 -19.38 42.20
C ILE A 23 -58.44 -19.37 43.68
N SER A 24 -58.90 -18.21 44.12
CA SER A 24 -59.68 -18.01 45.34
C SER A 24 -61.12 -18.49 45.10
N GLY A 25 -61.69 -19.21 46.06
CA GLY A 25 -63.11 -19.56 46.07
C GLY A 25 -63.50 -20.05 47.45
N ALA A 26 -63.89 -19.11 48.32
CA ALA A 26 -64.44 -19.38 49.64
C ALA A 26 -65.96 -19.18 49.65
N ALA A 27 -66.60 -20.04 50.45
CA ALA A 27 -67.85 -19.84 51.19
C ALA A 27 -69.21 -19.95 50.47
N GLY A 28 -70.03 -20.87 51.01
CA GLY A 28 -71.48 -20.70 51.10
C GLY A 28 -72.28 -21.99 51.01
N ALA A 29 -72.62 -22.59 52.15
CA ALA A 29 -74.00 -23.02 52.45
C ALA A 29 -74.11 -23.59 53.87
N GLN A 30 -75.06 -23.03 54.62
CA GLN A 30 -75.49 -23.43 55.95
C GLN A 30 -76.48 -24.60 55.89
N THR A 31 -76.44 -25.37 56.98
CA THR A 31 -77.48 -26.19 57.63
C THR A 31 -78.89 -26.25 57.02
N ALA A 32 -79.38 -27.48 56.84
CA ALA A 32 -80.79 -27.83 56.97
C ALA A 32 -80.88 -29.10 57.84
N GLU A 33 -81.29 -28.93 59.10
CA GLU A 33 -81.65 -29.98 60.04
C GLU A 33 -83.16 -29.88 60.23
N GLU A 34 -83.91 -30.82 59.65
CA GLU A 34 -85.15 -31.38 60.21
C GLU A 34 -85.72 -32.47 59.26
N ALA A 35 -86.25 -33.53 59.89
CA ALA A 35 -86.98 -34.66 59.32
C ALA A 35 -86.16 -35.87 58.82
N GLN A 36 -85.55 -36.61 59.76
CA GLN A 36 -85.29 -38.04 59.57
C GLN A 36 -85.72 -38.83 60.82
N ASN A 37 -86.96 -39.31 60.82
CA ASN A 37 -87.38 -40.37 61.74
C ASN A 37 -88.04 -41.55 61.01
N GLY A 38 -87.81 -41.68 59.69
CA GLY A 38 -88.34 -42.75 58.86
C GLY A 38 -87.30 -43.74 58.33
N ASP A 39 -86.01 -43.51 58.58
CA ASP A 39 -84.91 -44.16 57.83
C ASP A 39 -84.07 -45.12 58.66
N ARG A 40 -84.54 -45.48 59.87
CA ARG A 40 -83.80 -46.35 60.79
C ARG A 40 -84.38 -47.77 60.77
N PRO A 41 -83.53 -48.83 60.65
CA PRO A 41 -84.02 -50.20 60.66
C PRO A 41 -84.80 -50.51 61.95
N GLU A 42 -85.94 -51.20 61.82
CA GLU A 42 -86.70 -51.71 62.97
C GLU A 42 -86.06 -53.01 63.51
N ALA A 43 -85.95 -53.13 64.83
CA ALA A 43 -85.46 -54.34 65.51
C ALA A 43 -86.25 -54.62 66.79
N MET A 44 -86.32 -55.89 67.20
CA MET A 44 -86.99 -56.32 68.43
C MET A 44 -86.00 -56.94 69.40
N LEU A 45 -85.88 -56.36 70.59
CA LEU A 45 -85.13 -56.89 71.71
C LEU A 45 -86.02 -57.85 72.52
N ILE A 46 -85.67 -59.13 72.51
CA ILE A 46 -86.32 -60.20 73.27
C ILE A 46 -85.56 -60.39 74.58
N MET A 47 -86.22 -60.16 75.72
CA MET A 47 -85.59 -60.11 77.04
C MET A 47 -86.12 -61.20 77.97
N ASP A 48 -85.20 -61.95 78.55
CA ASP A 48 -85.43 -62.98 79.55
C ASP A 48 -85.61 -62.38 80.95
N PHE A 49 -86.77 -62.63 81.56
CA PHE A 49 -87.04 -62.35 82.98
C PHE A 49 -87.48 -63.63 83.70
N SER A 50 -87.00 -64.79 83.28
CA SER A 50 -87.26 -66.03 83.99
C SER A 50 -86.60 -66.04 85.36
N GLY A 51 -87.03 -66.96 86.24
CA GLY A 51 -86.52 -67.03 87.61
C GLY A 51 -85.00 -67.25 87.73
N SER A 52 -84.34 -67.78 86.68
CA SER A 52 -82.87 -67.93 86.64
C SER A 52 -82.12 -66.60 86.66
N MET A 53 -82.78 -65.49 86.28
CA MET A 53 -82.19 -64.15 86.27
C MET A 53 -81.89 -63.60 87.69
N TRP A 54 -82.32 -64.29 88.75
CA TRP A 54 -81.87 -64.04 90.13
C TRP A 54 -80.56 -64.73 90.48
N GLY A 55 -80.04 -65.59 89.60
CA GLY A 55 -78.71 -66.16 89.71
C GLY A 55 -77.65 -65.06 89.76
N ALA A 56 -76.54 -65.34 90.47
CA ALA A 56 -75.47 -64.38 90.62
C ALA A 56 -74.44 -64.52 89.49
N VAL A 57 -74.07 -63.40 88.89
CA VAL A 57 -72.94 -63.29 87.96
C VAL A 57 -71.97 -62.25 88.54
N ASN A 58 -70.72 -62.65 88.78
CA ASN A 58 -69.69 -61.80 89.40
C ASN A 58 -70.13 -61.09 90.71
N GLY A 59 -70.99 -61.74 91.52
CA GLY A 59 -71.42 -61.24 92.82
C GLY A 59 -72.68 -60.36 92.82
N ALA A 60 -73.28 -60.06 91.67
CA ALA A 60 -74.56 -59.35 91.54
C ALA A 60 -75.62 -60.23 90.84
N PRO A 61 -76.93 -60.05 91.12
CA PRO A 61 -77.98 -60.73 90.36
C PRO A 61 -77.92 -60.40 88.87
N LYS A 62 -78.08 -61.40 88.00
CA LYS A 62 -78.06 -61.26 86.53
C LYS A 62 -79.02 -60.17 86.04
N PHE A 63 -80.22 -60.10 86.63
CA PHE A 63 -81.20 -59.08 86.32
C PHE A 63 -80.73 -57.65 86.62
N GLU A 64 -80.04 -57.43 87.73
CA GLU A 64 -79.53 -56.09 88.08
C GLU A 64 -78.45 -55.64 87.10
N VAL A 65 -77.61 -56.57 86.65
CA VAL A 65 -76.60 -56.31 85.60
C VAL A 65 -77.25 -55.96 84.28
N LEU A 66 -78.26 -56.72 83.85
CA LEU A 66 -79.02 -56.41 82.65
C LEU A 66 -79.70 -55.04 82.73
N LYS A 67 -80.32 -54.73 83.88
CA LYS A 67 -80.98 -53.45 84.12
C LYS A 67 -80.01 -52.28 83.97
N ASP A 68 -78.83 -52.35 84.57
CA ASP A 68 -77.79 -51.31 84.47
C ASP A 68 -77.30 -51.10 83.04
N ILE A 69 -77.16 -52.17 82.27
CA ILE A 69 -76.72 -52.10 80.87
C ILE A 69 -77.76 -51.43 79.99
N ILE A 70 -79.03 -51.80 80.14
CA ILE A 70 -80.13 -51.18 79.41
C ILE A 70 -80.23 -49.70 79.79
N ASP A 71 -80.12 -49.37 81.08
CA ASP A 71 -80.18 -48.00 81.58
C ASP A 71 -79.16 -47.06 80.93
N ARG A 72 -77.91 -47.54 80.79
CA ARG A 72 -76.77 -46.76 80.28
C ARG A 72 -76.72 -46.64 78.76
N ASN A 73 -77.18 -47.66 78.03
CA ASN A 73 -76.88 -47.77 76.60
C ASN A 73 -78.11 -47.65 75.70
N PHE A 74 -79.33 -47.74 76.24
CA PHE A 74 -80.55 -47.72 75.43
C PHE A 74 -80.71 -46.44 74.61
N ASP A 75 -80.27 -45.29 75.14
CA ASP A 75 -80.28 -44.00 74.42
C ASP A 75 -79.48 -44.09 73.10
N GLU A 76 -78.25 -44.61 73.15
CA GLU A 76 -77.39 -44.82 71.97
C GLU A 76 -78.02 -45.82 71.00
N TRP A 77 -78.55 -46.94 71.49
CA TRP A 77 -79.15 -47.95 70.63
C TRP A 77 -80.41 -47.46 69.91
N SER A 78 -81.23 -46.67 70.60
CA SER A 78 -82.45 -46.06 70.03
C SER A 78 -82.14 -44.94 69.03
N GLN A 79 -80.90 -44.44 68.98
CA GLN A 79 -80.45 -43.50 67.96
C GLN A 79 -80.12 -44.22 66.65
N SER A 80 -79.57 -45.43 66.70
CA SER A 80 -79.21 -46.21 65.52
C SER A 80 -80.34 -47.08 64.95
N LEU A 81 -81.27 -47.55 65.79
CA LEU A 81 -82.38 -48.45 65.40
C LEU A 81 -83.71 -48.03 66.02
N ASN A 82 -84.81 -48.35 65.33
CA ASN A 82 -86.15 -48.31 65.92
C ASN A 82 -86.36 -49.58 66.76
N LEU A 83 -85.98 -49.54 68.04
CA LEU A 83 -85.99 -50.72 68.92
C LEU A 83 -87.36 -50.94 69.59
N GLY A 84 -87.89 -52.15 69.47
CA GLY A 84 -89.02 -52.66 70.23
C GLY A 84 -88.55 -53.61 71.32
N VAL A 85 -89.38 -53.87 72.32
CA VAL A 85 -89.06 -54.82 73.40
C VAL A 85 -90.18 -55.82 73.59
N LEU A 86 -89.79 -57.09 73.56
CA LEU A 86 -90.61 -58.23 73.89
C LEU A 86 -89.98 -58.93 75.09
N ALA A 87 -90.77 -59.17 76.13
CA ALA A 87 -90.28 -59.70 77.39
C ALA A 87 -91.08 -60.93 77.79
N TYR A 88 -90.42 -61.90 78.42
CA TYR A 88 -91.08 -63.08 78.94
C TYR A 88 -90.68 -63.38 80.38
N GLY A 89 -91.59 -64.00 81.13
CA GLY A 89 -91.35 -64.47 82.51
C GLY A 89 -91.40 -63.39 83.61
N HIS A 90 -91.81 -62.14 83.31
CA HIS A 90 -91.76 -61.02 84.26
C HIS A 90 -93.04 -60.82 85.10
N ARG A 91 -94.15 -61.56 84.84
CA ARG A 91 -95.45 -61.32 85.51
C ARG A 91 -95.98 -62.51 86.28
N ARG A 92 -95.84 -63.74 85.76
CA ARG A 92 -96.52 -64.94 86.28
C ARG A 92 -95.55 -66.11 86.49
N LYS A 93 -95.49 -66.60 87.73
CA LYS A 93 -94.65 -67.76 88.08
C LYS A 93 -95.19 -69.04 87.46
N GLY A 94 -94.34 -69.78 86.76
CA GLY A 94 -94.67 -71.09 86.17
C GLY A 94 -95.46 -71.06 84.86
N ASP A 95 -95.78 -69.87 84.32
CA ASP A 95 -96.63 -69.71 83.13
C ASP A 95 -95.78 -69.58 81.85
N CYS A 96 -96.00 -70.50 80.90
CA CYS A 96 -95.34 -70.51 79.59
C CYS A 96 -96.00 -69.60 78.54
N GLY A 97 -97.17 -69.04 78.86
CA GLY A 97 -97.82 -67.99 78.07
C GLY A 97 -97.45 -66.59 78.55
N ASP A 98 -96.52 -66.43 79.50
CA ASP A 98 -96.09 -65.13 79.99
C ASP A 98 -95.10 -64.44 79.04
N ILE A 99 -95.63 -63.96 77.91
CA ILE A 99 -94.93 -63.18 76.89
C ILE A 99 -95.67 -61.85 76.73
N GLU A 100 -94.93 -60.75 76.67
CA GLU A 100 -95.46 -59.40 76.48
C GLU A 100 -94.65 -58.67 75.43
N LEU A 101 -95.33 -58.08 74.44
CA LEU A 101 -94.73 -57.04 73.62
C LEU A 101 -94.85 -55.71 74.39
N ALA A 102 -93.84 -55.40 75.20
CA ALA A 102 -93.82 -54.24 76.09
C ALA A 102 -93.79 -52.92 75.31
N PHE A 103 -93.05 -52.89 74.21
CA PHE A 103 -92.96 -51.72 73.33
C PHE A 103 -92.83 -52.17 71.87
N ARG A 104 -93.55 -51.52 70.96
CA ARG A 104 -93.31 -51.71 69.53
C ARG A 104 -92.03 -50.98 69.12
N PRO A 105 -91.34 -51.44 68.06
CA PRO A 105 -90.26 -50.70 67.40
C PRO A 105 -90.58 -49.22 67.25
N GLY A 106 -89.74 -48.36 67.85
CA GLY A 106 -89.87 -46.90 67.83
C GLY A 106 -90.72 -46.28 68.96
N GLU A 107 -91.46 -47.07 69.74
CA GLU A 107 -92.26 -46.58 70.89
C GLU A 107 -91.44 -46.47 72.18
N ALA A 108 -90.39 -47.29 72.31
CA ALA A 108 -89.56 -47.32 73.50
C ALA A 108 -88.65 -46.08 73.54
N GLN A 109 -89.01 -45.10 74.37
CA GLN A 109 -88.13 -43.99 74.74
C GLN A 109 -87.36 -44.33 76.01
N SER A 110 -86.12 -43.85 76.12
CA SER A 110 -85.20 -44.24 77.19
C SER A 110 -85.74 -44.01 78.59
N ARG A 111 -86.44 -42.89 78.83
CA ARG A 111 -87.09 -42.64 80.13
C ARG A 111 -88.19 -43.67 80.45
N THR A 112 -89.00 -44.02 79.46
CA THR A 112 -90.10 -45.00 79.61
C THR A 112 -89.56 -46.41 79.79
N MET A 113 -88.52 -46.77 79.03
CA MET A 113 -87.80 -48.04 79.16
C MET A 113 -87.20 -48.23 80.55
N ARG A 114 -86.49 -47.21 81.07
CA ARG A 114 -85.88 -47.24 82.41
C ARG A 114 -86.91 -47.45 83.52
N ASN A 115 -88.05 -46.75 83.42
CA ASN A 115 -89.15 -46.90 84.36
C ASN A 115 -89.77 -48.29 84.29
N TRP A 116 -90.04 -48.79 83.07
CA TRP A 116 -90.59 -50.12 82.86
C TRP A 116 -89.65 -51.21 83.39
N MET A 117 -88.35 -51.17 83.05
CA MET A 117 -87.33 -52.08 83.56
C MET A 117 -87.24 -52.09 85.10
N THR A 118 -87.42 -50.94 85.74
CA THR A 118 -87.40 -50.84 87.21
C THR A 118 -88.60 -51.51 87.88
N SER A 119 -89.74 -51.58 87.19
CA SER A 119 -90.95 -52.24 87.70
C SER A 119 -90.99 -53.76 87.49
N GLN A 120 -90.04 -54.32 86.73
CA GLN A 120 -90.03 -55.75 86.42
C GLN A 120 -89.44 -56.59 87.56
N ILE A 121 -90.03 -57.78 87.77
CA ILE A 121 -89.56 -58.77 88.73
C ILE A 121 -89.44 -60.11 88.01
N PRO A 122 -88.23 -60.67 87.83
CA PRO A 122 -88.07 -61.98 87.21
C PRO A 122 -88.70 -63.09 88.06
N VAL A 123 -89.74 -63.76 87.58
CA VAL A 123 -90.47 -64.78 88.38
C VAL A 123 -90.93 -66.00 87.60
N GLY A 124 -90.93 -65.94 86.26
CA GLY A 124 -91.59 -66.86 85.36
C GLY A 124 -90.68 -67.93 84.74
N LYS A 125 -91.23 -68.60 83.72
CA LYS A 125 -90.55 -69.60 82.89
C LYS A 125 -89.87 -68.94 81.68
N THR A 126 -89.16 -69.73 80.88
CA THR A 126 -88.34 -69.29 79.73
C THR A 126 -88.98 -69.75 78.40
N PRO A 127 -90.14 -69.22 77.96
CA PRO A 127 -90.79 -69.60 76.70
C PRO A 127 -90.12 -68.91 75.49
N LEU A 128 -88.83 -69.13 75.30
CA LEU A 128 -88.01 -68.53 74.24
C LEU A 128 -88.54 -68.84 72.84
N GLY A 129 -88.89 -70.10 72.56
CA GLY A 129 -89.44 -70.51 71.26
C GLY A 129 -90.73 -69.76 70.91
N ASN A 130 -91.67 -69.67 71.84
CA ASN A 130 -92.92 -68.92 71.64
C ASN A 130 -92.68 -67.41 71.52
N SER A 131 -91.64 -66.89 72.18
CA SER A 131 -91.23 -65.48 72.08
C SER A 131 -90.70 -65.16 70.69
N LEU A 132 -89.92 -66.06 70.08
CA LEU A 132 -89.46 -65.95 68.69
C LEU A 132 -90.63 -65.95 67.69
N VAL A 133 -91.64 -66.81 67.90
CA VAL A 133 -92.87 -66.81 67.08
C VAL A 133 -93.58 -65.46 67.17
N THR A 134 -93.72 -64.93 68.39
CA THR A 134 -94.42 -63.66 68.63
C THR A 134 -93.68 -62.48 68.00
N ALA A 135 -92.36 -62.41 68.19
CA ALA A 135 -91.51 -61.37 67.62
C ALA A 135 -91.47 -61.44 66.08
N SER A 136 -91.28 -62.63 65.51
CA SER A 136 -91.30 -62.82 64.06
C SER A 136 -92.66 -62.49 63.46
N GLY A 137 -93.76 -62.89 64.12
CA GLY A 137 -95.12 -62.56 63.72
C GLY A 137 -95.37 -61.05 63.60
N TYR A 138 -94.80 -60.25 64.50
CA TYR A 138 -94.89 -58.79 64.42
C TYR A 138 -94.35 -58.22 63.10
N PHE A 139 -93.13 -58.61 62.70
CA PHE A 139 -92.51 -58.11 61.47
C PHE A 139 -93.09 -58.73 60.20
N ASN A 140 -93.40 -60.02 60.22
CA ASN A 140 -94.02 -60.70 59.08
C ASN A 140 -95.38 -60.08 58.72
N ASN A 141 -96.18 -59.67 59.72
CA ASN A 141 -97.44 -58.96 59.50
C ASN A 141 -97.25 -57.59 58.81
N LYS A 142 -96.04 -57.01 58.88
CA LYS A 142 -95.63 -55.78 58.17
C LYS A 142 -94.94 -56.05 56.84
N GLY A 143 -94.72 -57.31 56.46
CA GLY A 143 -93.94 -57.68 55.26
C GLY A 143 -92.46 -57.32 55.35
N GLN A 144 -91.93 -57.11 56.56
CA GLN A 144 -90.54 -56.74 56.82
C GLN A 144 -89.72 -57.94 57.28
N GLU A 145 -88.41 -57.90 57.03
CA GLU A 145 -87.48 -58.84 57.66
C GLU A 145 -87.42 -58.58 59.17
N ALA A 146 -87.56 -59.64 59.97
CA ALA A 146 -87.51 -59.53 61.42
C ALA A 146 -86.05 -59.46 61.90
N ASN A 147 -85.61 -58.28 62.34
CA ASN A 147 -84.34 -58.12 63.04
C ASN A 147 -84.55 -58.36 64.53
N LEU A 148 -84.02 -59.45 65.06
CA LEU A 148 -84.21 -59.87 66.45
C LEU A 148 -82.89 -59.78 67.21
N ILE A 149 -82.93 -59.23 68.41
CA ILE A 149 -81.82 -59.29 69.38
C ILE A 149 -82.34 -60.09 70.56
N VAL A 150 -81.81 -61.29 70.77
CA VAL A 150 -82.28 -62.22 71.80
C VAL A 150 -81.30 -62.18 72.97
N LEU A 151 -81.76 -61.78 74.14
CA LEU A 151 -81.00 -61.89 75.37
C LEU A 151 -81.63 -62.95 76.27
N SER A 152 -80.89 -64.01 76.54
CA SER A 152 -81.35 -65.09 77.42
C SER A 152 -80.22 -65.66 78.28
N ASP A 153 -80.54 -66.00 79.52
CA ASP A 153 -79.62 -66.56 80.51
C ASP A 153 -79.84 -68.05 80.76
N GLY A 154 -80.76 -68.68 80.03
CA GLY A 154 -81.26 -70.00 80.35
C GLY A 154 -81.72 -70.83 79.16
N ILE A 155 -82.03 -72.08 79.48
CA ILE A 155 -82.59 -73.07 78.56
C ILE A 155 -84.11 -72.92 78.53
N GLU A 156 -84.68 -73.11 77.36
CA GLU A 156 -86.12 -73.21 77.14
C GLU A 156 -86.76 -74.20 78.14
N SER A 157 -87.67 -73.70 78.98
CA SER A 157 -88.25 -74.45 80.11
C SER A 157 -89.74 -74.76 79.95
N CYS A 158 -90.29 -74.52 78.75
CA CYS A 158 -91.68 -74.75 78.37
C CYS A 158 -91.87 -75.86 77.32
N GLY A 159 -90.82 -76.65 77.05
CA GLY A 159 -90.92 -77.88 76.24
C GLY A 159 -90.97 -77.65 74.73
N VAL A 160 -90.61 -76.46 74.26
CA VAL A 160 -90.47 -76.12 72.85
C VAL A 160 -88.99 -76.26 72.43
N ASP A 161 -88.69 -76.56 71.18
CA ASP A 161 -87.32 -76.47 70.63
C ASP A 161 -87.19 -75.14 69.85
N PRO A 162 -86.43 -74.14 70.36
CA PRO A 162 -86.26 -72.86 69.70
C PRO A 162 -85.64 -72.97 68.29
N CYS A 163 -84.73 -73.93 68.07
CA CYS A 163 -84.11 -74.15 66.76
C CYS A 163 -85.15 -74.66 65.76
N GLN A 164 -86.00 -75.60 66.18
CA GLN A 164 -87.06 -76.13 65.33
C GLN A 164 -88.10 -75.06 65.00
N VAL A 165 -88.43 -74.19 65.96
CA VAL A 165 -89.30 -73.04 65.74
C VAL A 165 -88.75 -72.13 64.63
N ILE A 166 -87.46 -71.80 64.64
CA ILE A 166 -86.85 -70.97 63.59
C ILE A 166 -86.97 -71.64 62.22
N ARG A 167 -86.68 -72.94 62.11
CA ARG A 167 -86.85 -73.68 60.84
C ARG A 167 -88.28 -73.66 60.35
N ASP A 168 -89.25 -73.85 61.25
CA ASP A 168 -90.67 -73.84 60.91
C ASP A 168 -91.14 -72.45 60.46
N LEU A 169 -90.62 -71.37 61.06
CA LEU A 169 -90.91 -70.00 60.65
C LEU A 169 -90.30 -69.68 59.28
N GLN A 170 -89.05 -70.06 59.02
CA GLN A 170 -88.39 -69.89 57.71
C GLN A 170 -89.09 -70.69 56.61
N ALA A 171 -89.53 -71.93 56.90
CA ALA A 171 -90.30 -72.74 55.97
C ALA A 171 -91.65 -72.10 55.60
N LYS A 172 -92.22 -71.26 56.48
CA LYS A 172 -93.41 -70.44 56.21
C LYS A 172 -93.10 -69.13 55.49
N GLY A 173 -91.85 -68.92 55.06
CA GLY A 173 -91.41 -67.73 54.31
C GLY A 173 -91.03 -66.53 55.17
N ALA A 174 -90.94 -66.68 56.50
CA ALA A 174 -90.49 -65.61 57.37
C ALA A 174 -89.00 -65.31 57.11
N LYS A 175 -88.68 -64.05 56.79
CA LYS A 175 -87.30 -63.57 56.75
C LYS A 175 -86.96 -63.00 58.11
N MET A 176 -85.92 -63.51 58.73
CA MET A 176 -85.46 -63.00 60.02
C MET A 176 -83.96 -63.19 60.17
N THR A 177 -83.34 -62.23 60.84
CA THR A 177 -81.96 -62.28 61.30
C THR A 177 -81.99 -62.13 62.83
N ALA A 178 -81.47 -63.11 63.57
CA ALA A 178 -81.47 -63.10 65.03
C ALA A 178 -80.04 -63.07 65.60
N HIS A 179 -79.68 -61.98 66.24
CA HIS A 179 -78.45 -61.87 67.02
C HIS A 179 -78.73 -62.35 68.45
N VAL A 180 -78.02 -63.39 68.89
CA VAL A 180 -78.27 -64.06 70.16
C VAL A 180 -77.16 -63.76 71.14
N ILE A 181 -77.55 -63.24 72.30
CA ILE A 181 -76.67 -62.91 73.40
C ILE A 181 -76.98 -63.87 74.56
N GLY A 182 -76.08 -64.82 74.77
CA GLY A 182 -76.17 -65.77 75.87
C GLY A 182 -75.53 -65.21 77.13
N PHE A 183 -76.31 -65.01 78.20
CA PHE A 183 -75.82 -64.36 79.41
C PHE A 183 -75.48 -65.38 80.52
N ASP A 184 -74.19 -65.49 80.84
CA ASP A 184 -73.67 -66.42 81.85
C ASP A 184 -74.17 -67.87 81.65
N LEU A 185 -73.92 -68.38 80.43
CA LEU A 185 -74.22 -69.75 80.00
C LEU A 185 -72.94 -70.57 79.87
N ASN A 186 -72.99 -71.84 80.26
CA ASN A 186 -71.92 -72.79 79.96
C ASN A 186 -71.98 -73.24 78.49
N ASP A 187 -70.92 -73.89 77.99
CA ASP A 187 -70.83 -74.30 76.58
C ASP A 187 -71.97 -75.23 76.13
N ARG A 188 -72.50 -76.07 77.04
CA ARG A 188 -73.60 -76.98 76.73
C ARG A 188 -74.90 -76.20 76.47
N ASP A 189 -75.20 -75.23 77.32
CA ASP A 189 -76.43 -74.45 77.27
C ASP A 189 -76.34 -73.38 76.17
N ALA A 190 -75.15 -72.81 75.96
CA ALA A 190 -74.83 -71.95 74.83
C ALA A 190 -75.14 -72.62 73.47
N ASN A 191 -74.77 -73.90 73.31
CA ASN A 191 -75.02 -74.64 72.08
C ASN A 191 -76.52 -74.86 71.79
N GLN A 192 -77.38 -74.87 72.81
CA GLN A 192 -78.82 -75.07 72.63
C GLN A 192 -79.54 -73.84 72.04
N ILE A 193 -78.99 -72.64 72.24
CA ILE A 193 -79.56 -71.40 71.72
C ILE A 193 -78.74 -70.80 70.55
N ARG A 194 -77.48 -71.23 70.37
CA ARG A 194 -76.61 -70.79 69.26
C ARG A 194 -77.23 -71.03 67.88
N CYS A 195 -77.93 -72.14 67.73
CA CYS A 195 -78.64 -72.50 66.51
C CYS A 195 -79.58 -71.38 66.00
N ILE A 196 -80.13 -70.54 66.88
CA ILE A 196 -81.04 -69.46 66.51
C ILE A 196 -80.30 -68.43 65.64
N ALA A 197 -79.07 -68.09 66.01
CA ALA A 197 -78.22 -67.19 65.23
C ALA A 197 -77.76 -67.86 63.93
N ASP A 198 -77.25 -69.09 64.01
CA ASP A 198 -76.70 -69.81 62.85
C ASP A 198 -77.75 -70.04 61.75
N LEU A 199 -78.98 -70.42 62.14
CA LEU A 199 -80.08 -70.66 61.19
C LEU A 199 -80.59 -69.38 60.55
N THR A 200 -80.47 -68.23 61.22
CA THR A 200 -80.99 -66.94 60.73
C THR A 200 -79.92 -66.07 60.08
N GLY A 201 -78.66 -66.52 60.06
CA GLY A 201 -77.53 -65.71 59.58
C GLY A 201 -77.14 -64.56 60.50
N GLY A 202 -77.62 -64.58 61.75
CA GLY A 202 -77.21 -63.64 62.80
C GLY A 202 -75.95 -64.11 63.54
N THR A 203 -75.61 -63.42 64.63
CA THR A 203 -74.40 -63.72 65.41
C THR A 203 -74.76 -64.22 66.80
N TYR A 204 -74.15 -65.33 67.23
CA TYR A 204 -74.17 -65.74 68.63
C TYR A 204 -72.96 -65.17 69.37
N VAL A 205 -73.18 -64.54 70.52
CA VAL A 205 -72.09 -64.16 71.42
C VAL A 205 -72.45 -64.48 72.86
N GLY A 206 -71.54 -65.12 73.58
CA GLY A 206 -71.65 -65.32 75.02
C GLY A 206 -71.11 -64.10 75.77
N ALA A 207 -71.85 -63.63 76.77
CA ALA A 207 -71.42 -62.56 77.66
C ALA A 207 -71.38 -63.08 79.10
N ASN A 208 -70.19 -63.12 79.69
CA ASN A 208 -69.97 -63.58 81.07
C ASN A 208 -69.77 -62.40 82.05
N ARG A 209 -69.81 -61.18 81.52
CA ARG A 209 -69.62 -59.91 82.25
C ARG A 209 -70.40 -58.78 81.59
N ALA A 210 -70.67 -57.73 82.37
CA ALA A 210 -71.48 -56.58 81.96
C ALA A 210 -70.87 -55.77 80.79
N ASP A 211 -69.55 -55.61 80.78
CA ASP A 211 -68.80 -54.88 79.73
C ASP A 211 -68.87 -55.60 78.38
N GLN A 212 -68.76 -56.93 78.38
CA GLN A 212 -68.88 -57.74 77.17
C GLN A 212 -70.28 -57.65 76.57
N LEU A 213 -71.31 -57.57 77.39
CA LEU A 213 -72.70 -57.46 76.94
C LEU A 213 -72.95 -56.13 76.18
N VAL A 214 -72.31 -55.03 76.59
CA VAL A 214 -72.39 -53.73 75.89
C VAL A 214 -71.73 -53.78 74.50
N ASP A 215 -70.49 -54.29 74.43
CA ASP A 215 -69.74 -54.37 73.16
C ASP A 215 -70.41 -55.29 72.14
N VAL A 216 -71.02 -56.38 72.63
CA VAL A 216 -71.76 -57.33 71.80
C VAL A 216 -73.04 -56.72 71.28
N PHE A 217 -73.78 -56.01 72.12
CA PHE A 217 -75.00 -55.33 71.69
C PHE A 217 -74.68 -54.27 70.64
N ARG A 218 -73.63 -53.45 70.85
CA ARG A 218 -73.17 -52.45 69.87
C ARG A 218 -72.85 -53.10 68.51
N LYS A 219 -72.11 -54.22 68.49
CA LYS A 219 -71.84 -54.95 67.25
C LYS A 219 -73.09 -55.49 66.56
N ALA A 220 -74.06 -55.99 67.32
CA ALA A 220 -75.33 -56.43 66.76
C ALA A 220 -76.09 -55.25 66.12
N VAL A 221 -76.08 -54.08 66.77
CA VAL A 221 -76.68 -52.84 66.26
C VAL A 221 -75.96 -52.33 64.99
N GLU A 222 -74.63 -52.27 65.00
CA GLU A 222 -73.81 -51.85 63.85
C GLU A 222 -74.04 -52.74 62.62
N THR A 223 -74.12 -54.06 62.83
CA THR A 223 -74.35 -55.02 61.74
C THR A 223 -75.71 -54.81 61.07
N ILE A 224 -76.74 -54.45 61.85
CA ILE A 224 -78.07 -54.15 61.33
C ILE A 224 -78.06 -52.80 60.58
N ALA A 225 -77.25 -51.82 61.00
CA ALA A 225 -77.16 -50.50 60.39
C ALA A 225 -76.37 -50.45 59.06
N VAL A 226 -75.41 -51.35 58.82
CA VAL A 226 -74.50 -51.33 57.64
C VAL A 226 -75.12 -51.90 56.35
N LYS A 227 -76.31 -52.51 56.42
CA LYS A 227 -76.97 -53.18 55.29
C LYS A 227 -77.69 -52.22 54.32
N ASP A 228 -77.19 -50.99 54.14
CA ASP A 228 -77.74 -49.97 53.23
C ASP A 228 -76.92 -49.88 51.92
N ASP A 229 -77.55 -50.18 50.78
CA ASP A 229 -76.96 -50.27 49.42
C ASP A 229 -76.43 -48.91 48.88
N SER A 230 -76.66 -47.80 49.59
CA SER A 230 -76.30 -46.45 49.16
C SER A 230 -74.77 -46.17 49.19
N ALA A 231 -74.04 -46.78 50.13
CA ALA A 231 -72.60 -46.55 50.33
C ALA A 231 -71.74 -47.25 49.25
N GLU A 232 -72.16 -48.44 48.79
CA GLU A 232 -71.43 -49.18 47.76
C GLU A 232 -71.41 -48.44 46.41
N LYS A 233 -72.52 -47.76 46.08
CA LYS A 233 -72.64 -47.00 44.83
C LYS A 233 -71.70 -45.79 44.78
N ALA A 234 -71.55 -45.06 45.89
CA ALA A 234 -70.66 -43.90 46.00
C ALA A 234 -69.17 -44.29 45.86
N LEU A 235 -68.80 -45.47 46.38
CA LEU A 235 -67.44 -45.98 46.27
C LEU A 235 -67.07 -46.32 44.83
N ARG A 236 -67.97 -46.96 44.08
CA ARG A 236 -67.75 -47.30 42.66
C ARG A 236 -67.54 -46.05 41.80
N GLU A 237 -68.34 -45.01 42.01
CA GLU A 237 -68.22 -43.76 41.25
C GLU A 237 -66.87 -43.04 41.53
N THR A 238 -66.39 -43.09 42.78
CA THR A 238 -65.10 -42.49 43.16
C THR A 238 -63.92 -43.25 42.56
N LEU A 239 -64.01 -44.58 42.49
CA LEU A 239 -62.99 -45.44 41.89
C LEU A 239 -62.87 -45.19 40.38
N GLU A 240 -63.99 -45.02 39.69
CA GLU A 240 -64.01 -44.75 38.25
C GLU A 240 -63.40 -43.39 37.91
N LYS A 241 -63.74 -42.34 38.66
CA LYS A 241 -63.08 -41.01 38.54
C LYS A 241 -61.57 -41.07 38.77
N SER A 242 -61.12 -41.89 39.73
CA SER A 242 -59.69 -42.07 40.01
C SER A 242 -58.97 -42.81 38.89
N LEU A 243 -59.62 -43.80 38.28
CA LEU A 243 -59.11 -44.54 37.11
C LEU A 243 -58.97 -43.65 35.88
N ASP A 244 -59.92 -42.75 35.63
CA ASP A 244 -59.83 -41.81 34.51
C ASP A 244 -58.72 -40.77 34.72
N ALA A 245 -58.56 -40.26 35.95
CA ALA A 245 -57.44 -39.38 36.29
C ALA A 245 -56.07 -40.06 36.11
N LEU A 246 -55.98 -41.37 36.42
CA LEU A 246 -54.77 -42.17 36.19
C LEU A 246 -54.48 -42.38 34.70
N ARG A 247 -55.51 -42.60 33.86
CA ARG A 247 -55.35 -42.68 32.41
C ARG A 247 -54.86 -41.36 31.82
N GLU A 248 -55.46 -40.24 32.21
CA GLU A 248 -55.06 -38.91 31.74
C GLU A 248 -53.60 -38.59 32.12
N THR A 249 -53.19 -38.97 33.33
CA THR A 249 -51.79 -38.80 33.76
C THR A 249 -50.82 -39.73 33.01
N ALA A 250 -51.22 -40.96 32.69
CA ALA A 250 -50.43 -41.86 31.86
C ALA A 250 -50.23 -41.32 30.43
N GLU A 251 -51.28 -40.75 29.81
CA GLU A 251 -51.19 -40.11 28.50
C GLU A 251 -50.27 -38.88 28.53
N LYS A 252 -50.38 -38.05 29.56
CA LYS A 252 -49.47 -36.90 29.77
C LYS A 252 -48.01 -37.35 29.93
N LEU A 253 -47.77 -38.44 30.65
CA LEU A 253 -46.44 -39.00 30.83
C LEU A 253 -45.87 -39.57 29.53
N ASP A 254 -46.68 -40.28 28.74
CA ASP A 254 -46.25 -40.76 27.42
C ASP A 254 -45.91 -39.60 26.47
N ALA A 255 -46.74 -38.56 26.43
CA ALA A 255 -46.45 -37.36 25.68
C ALA A 255 -45.16 -36.65 26.16
N ALA A 256 -44.88 -36.65 27.47
CA ALA A 256 -43.63 -36.12 28.00
C ALA A 256 -42.41 -36.97 27.60
N ASN A 257 -42.53 -38.30 27.63
CA ASN A 257 -41.47 -39.22 27.21
C ASN A 257 -41.18 -39.10 25.72
N GLN A 258 -42.20 -38.96 24.87
CA GLN A 258 -42.02 -38.71 23.44
C GLN A 258 -41.30 -37.38 23.19
N ARG A 259 -41.66 -36.31 23.91
CA ARG A 259 -40.94 -35.02 23.82
C ARG A 259 -39.48 -35.15 24.26
N ALA A 260 -39.22 -35.89 25.34
CA ALA A 260 -37.86 -36.14 25.81
C ALA A 260 -37.03 -36.92 24.78
N ALA A 261 -37.62 -37.94 24.13
CA ALA A 261 -36.96 -38.69 23.07
C ALA A 261 -36.61 -37.82 21.86
N THR A 262 -37.52 -36.95 21.43
CA THR A 262 -37.27 -35.98 20.34
C THR A 262 -36.17 -34.99 20.71
N ALA A 263 -36.16 -34.49 21.96
CA ALA A 263 -35.11 -33.60 22.44
C ALA A 263 -33.73 -34.30 22.47
N LEU A 264 -33.68 -35.57 22.89
CA LEU A 264 -32.46 -36.38 22.86
C LEU A 264 -31.94 -36.61 21.43
N ALA A 265 -32.83 -36.85 20.47
CA ALA A 265 -32.46 -36.96 19.06
C ALA A 265 -31.90 -35.62 18.52
N GLY A 266 -32.49 -34.49 18.91
CA GLY A 266 -31.99 -33.16 18.57
C GLY A 266 -30.60 -32.89 19.15
N LEU A 267 -30.35 -33.29 20.40
CA LEU A 267 -29.03 -33.20 21.02
C LEU A 267 -27.98 -34.05 20.28
N ALA A 268 -28.33 -35.28 19.91
CA ALA A 268 -27.42 -36.14 19.14
C ALA A 268 -27.08 -35.55 17.75
N ALA A 269 -28.05 -34.90 17.10
CA ALA A 269 -27.81 -34.19 15.84
C ALA A 269 -26.88 -32.98 16.03
N ALA A 270 -27.08 -32.21 17.10
CA ALA A 270 -26.20 -31.09 17.45
C ALA A 270 -24.77 -31.57 17.77
N ASP A 271 -24.62 -32.69 18.48
CA ASP A 271 -23.29 -33.28 18.76
C ASP A 271 -22.58 -33.70 17.46
N ALA A 272 -23.31 -34.23 16.48
CA ALA A 272 -22.76 -34.57 15.18
C ALA A 272 -22.31 -33.33 14.39
N GLU A 273 -23.08 -32.24 14.45
CA GLU A 273 -22.70 -30.96 13.83
C GLU A 273 -21.45 -30.35 14.50
N VAL A 274 -21.36 -30.39 15.83
CA VAL A 274 -20.18 -29.97 16.59
C VAL A 274 -18.95 -30.80 16.22
N ALA A 275 -19.10 -32.11 16.01
CA ALA A 275 -18.01 -32.97 15.54
C ALA A 275 -17.53 -32.56 14.14
N SER A 276 -18.46 -32.30 13.21
CA SER A 276 -18.13 -31.83 11.85
C SER A 276 -17.38 -30.49 11.88
N LEU A 277 -17.87 -29.52 12.66
CA LEU A 277 -17.21 -28.22 12.81
C LEU A 277 -15.82 -28.32 13.43
N LYS A 278 -15.61 -29.31 14.32
CA LYS A 278 -14.30 -29.58 14.89
C LYS A 278 -13.32 -30.11 13.85
N ASP A 279 -13.77 -31.00 12.96
CA ASP A 279 -12.94 -31.51 11.87
C ASP A 279 -12.59 -30.39 10.86
N GLU A 280 -13.55 -29.53 10.53
CA GLU A 280 -13.31 -28.32 9.71
C GLU A 280 -12.29 -27.39 10.37
N LEU A 281 -12.40 -27.16 11.68
CA LEU A 281 -11.45 -26.34 12.44
C LEU A 281 -10.04 -26.93 12.40
N THR A 282 -9.89 -28.26 12.53
CA THR A 282 -8.58 -28.90 12.42
C THR A 282 -7.99 -28.77 11.02
N THR A 283 -8.82 -28.90 9.98
CA THR A 283 -8.38 -28.71 8.59
C THR A 283 -7.90 -27.28 8.34
N ALA A 284 -8.62 -26.28 8.86
CA ALA A 284 -8.22 -24.88 8.77
C ALA A 284 -6.91 -24.59 9.54
N GLN A 285 -6.70 -25.23 10.69
CA GLN A 285 -5.46 -25.11 11.46
C GLN A 285 -4.25 -25.68 10.69
N ASP A 286 -4.43 -26.83 10.03
CA ASP A 286 -3.39 -27.45 9.21
C ASP A 286 -3.04 -26.58 7.98
N GLU A 287 -4.04 -25.99 7.33
CA GLU A 287 -3.83 -25.07 6.23
C GLU A 287 -3.09 -23.80 6.67
N LEU A 288 -3.42 -23.27 7.84
CA LEU A 288 -2.74 -22.12 8.43
C LEU A 288 -1.28 -22.43 8.76
N ALA A 289 -0.98 -23.63 9.28
CA ALA A 289 0.38 -24.10 9.50
C ALA A 289 1.16 -24.24 8.18
N ARG A 290 0.52 -24.76 7.12
CA ARG A 290 1.10 -24.86 5.78
C ARG A 290 1.42 -23.48 5.21
N LEU A 291 0.48 -22.53 5.28
CA LEU A 291 0.67 -21.16 4.81
C LEU A 291 1.81 -20.47 5.56
N ASN A 292 1.88 -20.64 6.88
CA ASN A 292 2.97 -20.09 7.69
C ASN A 292 4.34 -20.63 7.25
N SER A 293 4.44 -21.91 6.88
CA SER A 293 5.68 -22.48 6.32
C SER A 293 6.03 -21.89 4.94
N VAL A 294 5.05 -21.58 4.10
CA VAL A 294 5.28 -20.91 2.80
C VAL A 294 5.80 -19.49 3.01
N VAL A 295 5.20 -18.73 3.92
CA VAL A 295 5.65 -17.38 4.27
C VAL A 295 7.09 -17.39 4.76
N GLN A 296 7.44 -18.29 5.68
CA GLN A 296 8.82 -18.42 6.16
C GLN A 296 9.83 -18.74 5.05
N LYS A 297 9.45 -19.54 4.06
CA LYS A 297 10.30 -19.80 2.90
C LYS A 297 10.44 -18.56 2.01
N GLN A 298 9.38 -17.80 1.83
CA GLN A 298 9.44 -16.56 1.06
C GLN A 298 10.30 -15.51 1.77
N ASP A 299 10.20 -15.38 3.10
CA ASP A 299 11.04 -14.49 3.89
C ASP A 299 12.53 -14.82 3.72
N ALA A 300 12.89 -16.11 3.78
CA ALA A 300 14.27 -16.55 3.51
C ALA A 300 14.75 -16.18 2.09
N THR A 301 13.89 -16.38 1.08
CA THR A 301 14.20 -15.96 -0.31
C THR A 301 14.37 -14.44 -0.42
N ILE A 302 13.55 -13.65 0.29
CA ILE A 302 13.66 -12.19 0.30
C ILE A 302 14.99 -11.77 0.92
N GLU A 303 15.41 -12.39 2.03
CA GLU A 303 16.72 -12.13 2.65
C GLU A 303 17.88 -12.44 1.69
N GLU A 304 17.83 -13.56 0.97
CA GLU A 304 18.82 -13.90 -0.07
C GLU A 304 18.86 -12.86 -1.20
N LEU A 305 17.69 -12.41 -1.68
CA LEU A 305 17.60 -11.40 -2.72
C LEU A 305 18.10 -10.03 -2.26
N LEU A 306 17.83 -9.64 -1.01
CA LEU A 306 18.35 -8.40 -0.42
C LEU A 306 19.87 -8.44 -0.31
N ALA A 307 20.46 -9.57 0.07
CA ALA A 307 21.91 -9.75 0.08
C ALA A 307 22.50 -9.62 -1.34
N ALA A 308 21.88 -10.27 -2.33
CA ALA A 308 22.31 -10.16 -3.73
C ALA A 308 22.19 -8.73 -4.28
N LEU A 309 21.14 -7.99 -3.91
CA LEU A 309 20.96 -6.60 -4.29
C LEU A 309 22.07 -5.72 -3.72
N LYS A 310 22.43 -5.93 -2.46
CA LYS A 310 23.54 -5.22 -1.80
C LYS A 310 24.89 -5.47 -2.48
N ASP A 311 25.14 -6.71 -2.92
CA ASP A 311 26.34 -7.04 -3.68
C ASP A 311 26.35 -6.34 -5.06
N CYS A 312 25.19 -6.28 -5.73
CA CYS A 312 25.03 -5.51 -6.97
C CYS A 312 25.28 -4.01 -6.76
N GLU A 313 24.77 -3.40 -5.69
CA GLU A 313 25.02 -2.00 -5.34
C GLU A 313 26.51 -1.74 -5.10
N ALA A 314 27.20 -2.66 -4.42
CA ALA A 314 28.65 -2.57 -4.21
C ALA A 314 29.43 -2.62 -5.53
N GLU A 315 29.03 -3.48 -6.48
CA GLU A 315 29.67 -3.52 -7.80
C GLU A 315 29.38 -2.27 -8.63
N VAL A 316 28.15 -1.72 -8.57
CA VAL A 316 27.83 -0.44 -9.22
C VAL A 316 28.68 0.69 -8.67
N ALA A 317 28.88 0.75 -7.35
CA ALA A 317 29.77 1.73 -6.72
C ALA A 317 31.22 1.57 -7.19
N ARG A 318 31.70 0.33 -7.29
CA ARG A 318 33.04 0.00 -7.82
C ARG A 318 33.20 0.46 -9.27
N LEU A 319 32.24 0.15 -10.13
CA LEU A 319 32.25 0.54 -11.54
C LEU A 319 32.17 2.06 -11.70
N THR A 320 31.38 2.74 -10.86
CA THR A 320 31.31 4.21 -10.84
C THR A 320 32.64 4.84 -10.47
N ALA A 321 33.34 4.29 -9.48
CA ALA A 321 34.69 4.74 -9.10
C ALA A 321 35.69 4.53 -10.25
N MET A 322 35.65 3.37 -10.93
CA MET A 322 36.49 3.11 -12.11
C MET A 322 36.19 4.08 -13.25
N LEU A 323 34.92 4.41 -13.49
CA LEU A 323 34.52 5.36 -14.52
C LEU A 323 35.02 6.77 -14.22
N ASN A 324 34.96 7.20 -12.96
CA ASN A 324 35.49 8.50 -12.53
C ASN A 324 37.01 8.59 -12.69
N ASP A 325 37.75 7.52 -12.33
CA ASP A 325 39.20 7.45 -12.52
C ASP A 325 39.60 7.47 -14.01
N ALA A 326 38.84 6.75 -14.85
CA ALA A 326 39.00 6.81 -16.29
C ALA A 326 38.73 8.22 -16.83
N GLY A 327 37.67 8.89 -16.36
CA GLY A 327 37.37 10.28 -16.72
C GLY A 327 38.48 11.26 -16.32
N ALA A 328 39.06 11.11 -15.13
CA ALA A 328 40.21 11.89 -14.68
C ALA A 328 41.44 11.65 -15.57
N THR A 329 41.70 10.40 -15.94
CA THR A 329 42.79 10.03 -16.86
C THR A 329 42.60 10.67 -18.23
N ILE A 330 41.39 10.60 -18.80
CA ILE A 330 41.06 11.23 -20.09
C ILE A 330 41.30 12.74 -20.02
N THR A 331 40.86 13.39 -18.93
CA THR A 331 41.05 14.83 -18.74
C THR A 331 42.53 15.20 -18.67
N SER A 332 43.33 14.42 -17.94
CA SER A 332 44.79 14.61 -17.88
C SER A 332 45.46 14.41 -19.24
N GLN A 333 45.01 13.42 -20.03
CA GLN A 333 45.53 13.18 -21.37
C GLN A 333 45.16 14.28 -22.34
N ALA A 334 43.93 14.82 -22.27
CA ALA A 334 43.50 15.96 -23.07
C ALA A 334 44.37 17.19 -22.77
N ALA A 335 44.63 17.49 -21.49
CA ALA A 335 45.52 18.59 -21.10
C ALA A 335 46.96 18.41 -21.61
N ALA A 336 47.48 17.18 -21.57
CA ALA A 336 48.80 16.88 -22.13
C ALA A 336 48.85 17.05 -23.66
N LEU A 337 47.77 16.68 -24.36
CA LEU A 337 47.65 16.86 -25.80
C LEU A 337 47.59 18.34 -26.18
N ASP A 338 46.86 19.16 -25.41
CA ASP A 338 46.80 20.60 -25.63
C ASP A 338 48.18 21.26 -25.47
N LEU A 339 48.94 20.87 -24.43
CA LEU A 339 50.31 21.33 -24.24
C LEU A 339 51.22 20.93 -25.41
N ALA A 340 51.13 19.68 -25.86
CA ALA A 340 51.89 19.21 -27.02
C ALA A 340 51.51 19.96 -28.32
N ASN A 341 50.23 20.34 -28.48
CA ASN A 341 49.79 21.15 -29.62
C ASN A 341 50.36 22.57 -29.55
N GLN A 342 50.38 23.20 -28.38
CA GLN A 342 51.02 24.51 -28.18
C GLN A 342 52.52 24.47 -28.48
N GLU A 343 53.23 23.44 -28.01
CA GLU A 343 54.64 23.24 -28.34
C GLU A 343 54.86 23.10 -29.85
N ASN A 344 54.01 22.36 -30.55
CA ASN A 344 54.08 22.24 -32.01
C ASN A 344 53.80 23.56 -32.73
N GLU A 345 52.87 24.38 -32.26
CA GLU A 345 52.61 25.71 -32.81
C GLU A 345 53.82 26.63 -32.62
N GLN A 346 54.45 26.59 -31.45
CA GLN A 346 55.67 27.36 -31.20
C GLN A 346 56.82 26.91 -32.13
N LEU A 347 57.04 25.60 -32.25
CA LEU A 347 58.06 25.05 -33.15
C LEU A 347 57.81 25.45 -34.61
N ARG A 348 56.55 25.50 -35.05
CA ARG A 348 56.19 25.99 -36.40
C ARG A 348 56.53 27.46 -36.57
N SER A 349 56.24 28.31 -35.60
CA SER A 349 56.61 29.73 -35.63
C SER A 349 58.13 29.92 -35.66
N ASP A 350 58.86 29.15 -34.85
CA ASP A 350 60.33 29.19 -34.83
C ASP A 350 60.92 28.76 -36.18
N LEU A 351 60.35 27.73 -36.82
CA LEU A 351 60.74 27.30 -38.16
C LEU A 351 60.46 28.37 -39.22
N GLU A 352 59.32 29.06 -39.16
CA GLU A 352 58.97 30.14 -40.08
C GLU A 352 59.94 31.32 -39.95
N ASN A 353 60.26 31.72 -38.72
CA ASN A 353 61.25 32.75 -38.42
C ASN A 353 62.65 32.35 -38.91
N GLY A 354 63.03 31.09 -38.69
CA GLY A 354 64.29 30.52 -39.18
C GLY A 354 64.38 30.56 -40.70
N ASN A 355 63.31 30.17 -41.41
CA ASN A 355 63.24 30.26 -42.87
C ASN A 355 63.31 31.70 -43.37
N GLY A 356 62.67 32.65 -42.68
CA GLY A 356 62.81 34.08 -42.98
C GLY A 356 64.26 34.55 -42.90
N THR A 357 64.95 34.17 -41.81
CA THR A 357 66.38 34.49 -41.60
C THR A 357 67.26 33.87 -42.69
N LEU A 358 67.01 32.60 -43.06
CA LEU A 358 67.74 31.93 -44.14
C LEU A 358 67.49 32.60 -45.50
N SER A 359 66.27 33.04 -45.78
CA SER A 359 65.92 33.78 -46.99
C SER A 359 66.69 35.10 -47.07
N GLU A 360 66.75 35.85 -45.97
CA GLU A 360 67.53 37.09 -45.87
C GLU A 360 69.03 36.84 -46.08
N GLN A 361 69.58 35.81 -45.43
CA GLN A 361 70.98 35.41 -45.64
C GLN A 361 71.27 35.01 -47.09
N ASN A 362 70.37 34.28 -47.74
CA ASN A 362 70.50 33.92 -49.15
C ASN A 362 70.46 35.16 -50.06
N SER A 363 69.60 36.13 -49.79
CA SER A 363 69.61 37.42 -50.50
C SER A 363 70.97 38.11 -50.36
N LYS A 364 71.49 38.19 -49.13
CA LYS A 364 72.80 38.79 -48.86
C LYS A 364 73.95 38.05 -49.54
N ILE A 365 73.90 36.72 -49.59
CA ILE A 365 74.88 35.91 -50.33
C ILE A 365 74.81 36.22 -51.82
N ASN A 366 73.61 36.36 -52.40
CA ASN A 366 73.45 36.73 -53.80
C ASN A 366 74.01 38.12 -54.09
N ASP A 367 73.72 39.10 -53.22
CA ASP A 367 74.25 40.47 -53.33
C ASP A 367 75.78 40.46 -53.27
N LEU A 368 76.37 39.77 -52.27
CA LEU A 368 77.83 39.62 -52.16
C LEU A 368 78.44 38.88 -53.35
N THR A 369 77.72 37.92 -53.92
CA THR A 369 78.16 37.20 -55.13
C THR A 369 78.20 38.13 -56.33
N GLN A 370 77.21 39.03 -56.46
CA GLN A 370 77.18 40.04 -57.51
C GLN A 370 78.29 41.08 -57.30
N GLU A 371 78.47 41.59 -56.08
CA GLU A 371 79.58 42.51 -55.74
C GLU A 371 80.94 41.88 -56.08
N LEU A 372 81.14 40.60 -55.80
CA LEU A 372 82.37 39.88 -56.13
C LEU A 372 82.54 39.74 -57.65
N ALA A 373 81.47 39.49 -58.40
CA ALA A 373 81.50 39.42 -59.86
C ALA A 373 81.88 40.78 -60.48
N ASP A 374 81.29 41.86 -59.98
CA ASP A 374 81.59 43.22 -60.42
C ASP A 374 83.04 43.61 -60.09
N ALA A 375 83.53 43.25 -58.90
CA ALA A 375 84.91 43.47 -58.50
C ALA A 375 85.91 42.69 -59.39
N ARG A 376 85.57 41.45 -59.76
CA ARG A 376 86.37 40.65 -60.72
C ARG A 376 86.40 41.29 -62.09
N ALA A 377 85.25 41.73 -62.62
CA ALA A 377 85.20 42.43 -63.90
C ALA A 377 86.03 43.72 -63.90
N ALA A 378 86.01 44.48 -62.79
CA ALA A 378 86.85 45.65 -62.61
C ALA A 378 88.35 45.30 -62.56
N ALA A 379 88.73 44.22 -61.87
CA ALA A 379 90.11 43.73 -61.84
C ALA A 379 90.59 43.29 -63.24
N ASP A 380 89.76 42.58 -64.00
CA ASP A 380 90.07 42.17 -65.38
C ASP A 380 90.24 43.39 -66.29
N ALA A 381 89.39 44.42 -66.13
CA ALA A 381 89.53 45.68 -66.85
C ALA A 381 90.84 46.41 -66.51
N GLN A 382 91.23 46.42 -65.22
CA GLN A 382 92.52 46.97 -64.79
C GLN A 382 93.70 46.17 -65.35
N ALA A 383 93.62 44.85 -65.37
CA ALA A 383 94.65 43.99 -65.96
C ALA A 383 94.81 44.25 -67.47
N ALA A 384 93.69 44.39 -68.20
CA ALA A 384 93.70 44.75 -69.61
C ALA A 384 94.31 46.15 -69.85
N ALA A 385 93.98 47.13 -69.00
CA ALA A 385 94.56 48.47 -69.06
C ALA A 385 96.08 48.46 -68.79
N LEU A 386 96.53 47.64 -67.84
CA LEU A 386 97.96 47.46 -67.55
C LEU A 386 98.70 46.85 -68.74
N GLU A 387 98.15 45.83 -69.39
CA GLU A 387 98.75 45.24 -70.60
C GLU A 387 98.78 46.24 -71.77
N ALA A 388 97.74 47.05 -71.95
CA ALA A 388 97.75 48.14 -72.93
C ALA A 388 98.84 49.18 -72.62
N ALA A 389 99.02 49.52 -71.34
CA ALA A 389 100.08 50.43 -70.90
C ALA A 389 101.48 49.85 -71.15
N LYS A 390 101.71 48.55 -70.89
CA LYS A 390 102.96 47.86 -71.22
C LYS A 390 103.26 47.91 -72.72
N ARG A 391 102.29 47.57 -73.57
CA ARG A 391 102.45 47.67 -75.04
C ARG A 391 102.82 49.08 -75.48
N LYS A 392 102.20 50.10 -74.89
CA LYS A 392 102.55 51.50 -75.18
C LYS A 392 103.97 51.83 -74.72
N ASN A 393 104.40 51.30 -73.59
CA ASN A 393 105.77 51.43 -73.11
C ASN A 393 106.77 50.76 -74.05
N ASP A 394 106.49 49.55 -74.54
CA ASP A 394 107.34 48.85 -75.51
C ASP A 394 107.44 49.62 -76.83
N GLN A 395 106.33 50.19 -77.31
CA GLN A 395 106.32 51.08 -78.48
C GLN A 395 107.15 52.33 -78.26
N LEU A 396 107.08 52.94 -77.07
CA LEU A 396 107.92 54.10 -76.73
C LEU A 396 109.39 53.70 -76.65
N SER A 397 109.70 52.53 -76.10
CA SER A 397 111.07 52.00 -76.05
C SER A 397 111.65 51.79 -77.44
N SER A 398 110.90 51.15 -78.36
CA SER A 398 111.31 50.99 -79.76
C SER A 398 111.49 52.34 -80.47
N LYS A 399 110.61 53.33 -80.20
CA LYS A 399 110.81 54.69 -80.73
C LYS A 399 112.04 55.38 -80.17
N LEU A 400 112.41 55.10 -78.92
CA LEU A 400 113.64 55.61 -78.33
C LEU A 400 114.85 54.96 -79.00
N GLU A 401 114.84 53.64 -79.21
CA GLU A 401 115.88 52.92 -79.95
C GLU A 401 116.06 53.46 -81.40
N ASP A 402 114.96 53.69 -82.12
CA ASP A 402 115.00 54.31 -83.46
C ASP A 402 115.61 55.72 -83.43
N ARG A 403 115.30 56.49 -82.38
CA ARG A 403 115.87 57.84 -82.19
C ARG A 403 117.35 57.78 -81.83
N ASP A 404 117.76 56.84 -80.98
CA ASP A 404 119.16 56.62 -80.63
C ASP A 404 119.96 56.23 -81.88
N ALA A 405 119.44 55.32 -82.72
CA ALA A 405 120.05 54.97 -84.01
C ALA A 405 120.12 56.18 -84.97
N THR A 406 119.11 57.06 -84.95
CA THR A 406 119.13 58.31 -85.73
C THR A 406 120.21 59.26 -85.21
N ILE A 407 120.38 59.38 -83.89
CA ILE A 407 121.41 60.19 -83.26
C ILE A 407 122.79 59.63 -83.60
N GLU A 408 123.02 58.32 -83.48
CA GLU A 408 124.28 57.67 -83.90
C GLU A 408 124.60 57.96 -85.37
N GLY A 409 123.60 57.92 -86.26
CA GLY A 409 123.76 58.30 -87.65
C GLY A 409 124.11 59.79 -87.85
N GLN A 410 123.57 60.68 -87.00
CA GLN A 410 123.94 62.09 -86.99
C GLN A 410 125.36 62.30 -86.45
N ASP A 411 125.76 61.58 -85.40
CA ASP A 411 127.12 61.63 -84.84
C ASP A 411 128.15 61.15 -85.86
N ALA A 412 127.89 60.05 -86.58
CA ALA A 412 128.75 59.60 -87.67
C ALA A 412 128.90 60.66 -88.78
N LYS A 413 127.84 61.41 -89.06
CA LYS A 413 127.87 62.51 -90.04
C LYS A 413 128.64 63.73 -89.51
N ILE A 414 128.53 64.03 -88.21
CA ILE A 414 129.35 65.04 -87.53
C ILE A 414 130.83 64.64 -87.59
N ASP A 415 131.16 63.37 -87.36
CA ASP A 415 132.52 62.85 -87.46
C ASP A 415 133.08 62.96 -88.88
N ASP A 416 132.31 62.60 -89.90
CA ASP A 416 132.71 62.79 -91.31
C ASP A 416 132.91 64.28 -91.65
N LEU A 417 132.03 65.17 -91.17
CA LEU A 417 132.21 66.62 -91.33
C LEU A 417 133.46 67.12 -90.59
N ASN A 418 133.77 66.61 -89.40
CA ASN A 418 134.99 66.94 -88.66
C ASN A 418 136.25 66.43 -89.37
N GLN A 419 136.19 65.26 -90.00
CA GLN A 419 137.27 64.73 -90.82
C GLN A 419 137.46 65.60 -92.08
N ASN A 420 136.39 65.91 -92.80
CA ASN A 420 136.41 66.83 -93.94
C ASN A 420 136.97 68.21 -93.55
N LEU A 421 136.62 68.73 -92.37
CA LEU A 421 137.18 69.97 -91.83
C LEU A 421 138.69 69.84 -91.55
N THR A 422 139.13 68.69 -91.06
CA THR A 422 140.55 68.38 -90.81
C THR A 422 141.35 68.28 -92.11
N ASP A 423 140.79 67.62 -93.12
CA ASP A 423 141.37 67.52 -94.46
C ASP A 423 141.42 68.91 -95.12
N ALA A 424 140.37 69.71 -94.99
CA ALA A 424 140.33 71.09 -95.46
C ALA A 424 141.37 71.96 -94.75
N LYS A 425 141.55 71.82 -93.43
CA LYS A 425 142.63 72.48 -92.68
C LYS A 425 144.01 72.06 -93.19
N SER A 426 144.21 70.79 -93.49
CA SER A 426 145.48 70.27 -94.04
C SER A 426 145.75 70.81 -95.45
N SER A 427 144.73 70.87 -96.31
CA SER A 427 144.79 71.53 -97.62
C SER A 427 145.10 73.02 -97.50
N ASN A 428 144.51 73.71 -96.53
CA ASN A 428 144.80 75.13 -96.29
C ASN A 428 146.24 75.33 -95.77
N ALA A 429 146.77 74.42 -94.95
CA ALA A 429 148.17 74.42 -94.54
C ALA A 429 149.13 74.21 -95.73
N LEU A 430 148.79 73.29 -96.66
CA LEU A 430 149.54 73.11 -97.91
C LEU A 430 149.50 74.35 -98.81
N LEU A 431 148.33 74.97 -98.98
CA LEU A 431 148.18 76.22 -99.71
C LEU A 431 148.94 77.38 -99.04
N THR A 432 149.03 77.37 -97.71
CA THR A 432 149.83 78.34 -96.95
C THR A 432 151.33 78.13 -97.21
N ASP A 433 151.84 76.89 -97.15
CA ASP A 433 153.23 76.55 -97.52
C ASP A 433 153.55 76.91 -98.98
N GLU A 434 152.60 76.70 -99.89
CA GLU A 434 152.76 77.06 -101.30
C GLU A 434 152.72 78.58 -101.52
N SER A 435 151.88 79.31 -100.79
CA SER A 435 151.90 80.77 -100.75
C SER A 435 153.24 81.29 -100.21
N GLU A 436 153.78 80.71 -99.14
CA GLU A 436 155.09 81.06 -98.59
C GLU A 436 156.23 80.77 -99.58
N ARG A 437 156.20 79.65 -100.31
CA ARG A 437 157.15 79.37 -101.41
C ARG A 437 157.04 80.36 -102.56
N LEU A 438 155.83 80.74 -102.94
CA LEU A 438 155.60 81.75 -103.98
C LEU A 438 156.07 83.14 -103.53
N GLN A 439 155.88 83.49 -102.26
CA GLN A 439 156.41 84.71 -101.64
C GLN A 439 157.95 84.71 -101.65
N ALA A 440 158.58 83.60 -101.29
CA ALA A 440 160.04 83.45 -101.34
C ALA A 440 160.61 83.58 -102.76
N ARG A 441 159.91 83.05 -103.78
CA ARG A 441 160.27 83.22 -105.21
C ARG A 441 160.11 84.66 -105.69
N LEU A 442 159.10 85.38 -105.19
CA LEU A 442 158.89 86.79 -105.50
C LEU A 442 160.00 87.67 -104.89
N ASP A 443 160.41 87.39 -103.65
CA ASP A 443 161.50 88.09 -102.96
C ASP A 443 162.90 87.82 -103.57
N GLU A 444 163.09 86.68 -104.22
CA GLU A 444 164.32 86.36 -104.96
C GLU A 444 164.34 87.03 -106.35
N ALA A 445 163.19 87.14 -107.02
CA ALA A 445 163.07 87.85 -108.30
C ALA A 445 163.23 89.38 -108.14
N LEU A 446 162.85 89.96 -107.00
CA LEU A 446 162.93 91.39 -106.73
C LEU A 446 164.35 91.88 -106.33
N ARG A 447 165.28 90.98 -105.97
CA ARG A 447 166.68 91.34 -105.63
C ARG A 447 167.60 91.59 -106.84
N ASN A 448 167.24 91.14 -108.04
CA ASN A 448 168.13 91.19 -109.22
C ASN A 448 168.00 92.44 -110.12
N ARG A 449 167.26 93.48 -109.71
CA ARG A 449 167.00 94.62 -110.60
C ARG A 449 166.93 95.98 -109.88
N GLN A 450 168.11 96.52 -109.49
CA GLN A 450 168.28 97.95 -109.17
C GLN A 450 169.67 98.49 -109.57
N LEU A 451 169.71 99.28 -110.66
CA LEU A 451 170.41 100.57 -110.77
C LEU A 451 169.81 101.35 -111.95
N THR A 452 168.64 101.98 -111.80
CA THR A 452 168.32 103.29 -112.42
C THR A 452 167.10 103.92 -111.75
N VAL A 453 167.26 105.21 -111.51
CA VAL A 453 166.41 106.21 -110.84
C VAL A 453 165.18 106.55 -111.68
N SER A 454 164.05 106.90 -111.04
CA SER A 454 163.24 108.12 -111.33
C SER A 454 161.88 108.08 -110.62
N SER A 455 161.65 109.13 -109.84
CA SER A 455 160.37 109.71 -109.44
C SER A 455 159.19 109.46 -110.38
N LEU A 456 158.03 109.10 -109.81
CA LEU A 456 156.71 109.60 -110.22
C LEU A 456 155.68 109.33 -109.10
N ASP A 457 155.21 110.45 -108.56
CA ASP A 457 154.01 110.72 -107.77
C ASP A 457 152.72 110.43 -108.58
N PHE A 458 151.54 110.50 -107.93
CA PHE A 458 150.13 110.19 -108.33
C PHE A 458 149.59 108.93 -107.61
N GLY A 459 148.49 108.93 -106.84
CA GLY A 459 147.44 109.90 -106.50
C GLY A 459 146.29 109.09 -105.87
N ALA A 460 145.84 109.42 -104.66
CA ALA A 460 144.56 110.11 -104.39
C ALA A 460 143.26 109.29 -104.60
N PHE A 461 142.50 109.19 -103.48
CA PHE A 461 141.05 109.43 -103.35
C PHE A 461 139.98 108.32 -103.58
N HIS A 462 138.95 108.45 -102.73
CA HIS A 462 137.59 107.85 -102.66
C HIS A 462 137.51 106.36 -102.26
N GLY A 463 136.73 105.95 -101.25
CA GLY A 463 135.41 106.39 -100.77
C GLY A 463 134.62 105.08 -100.53
N THR A 464 133.81 104.86 -99.50
CA THR A 464 132.99 105.77 -98.72
C THR A 464 132.68 105.18 -97.34
N ASN A 465 132.53 106.10 -96.39
CA ASN A 465 131.84 105.96 -95.11
C ASN A 465 130.47 105.27 -95.24
N GLU A 466 130.06 104.49 -94.24
CA GLU A 466 129.11 105.00 -93.23
C GLU A 466 129.01 104.06 -91.99
N PRO A 467 128.88 104.64 -90.78
CA PRO A 467 128.52 103.95 -89.54
C PRO A 467 127.02 104.13 -89.19
N VAL A 468 126.58 103.61 -88.04
CA VAL A 468 125.26 103.85 -87.36
C VAL A 468 124.15 102.90 -87.89
N ASP A 469 123.23 102.30 -87.11
CA ASP A 469 122.49 102.84 -85.96
C ASP A 469 122.03 101.82 -84.90
N ILE A 470 121.80 102.44 -83.75
CA ILE A 470 121.41 102.05 -82.41
C ILE A 470 119.87 102.02 -82.29
N ALA A 471 119.40 101.21 -81.34
CA ALA A 471 118.13 101.30 -80.60
C ALA A 471 116.79 101.16 -81.36
N ALA A 472 115.96 100.25 -80.86
CA ALA A 472 114.60 100.55 -80.40
C ALA A 472 113.84 99.30 -79.87
N LEU A 473 113.27 99.45 -78.66
CA LEU A 473 111.87 99.14 -78.28
C LEU A 473 111.42 97.65 -78.38
N VAL A 474 111.08 96.96 -77.29
CA VAL A 474 109.83 97.09 -76.49
C VAL A 474 108.60 97.49 -77.32
N ALA A 475 107.79 96.50 -77.72
CA ALA A 475 106.37 96.66 -78.07
C ALA A 475 105.74 95.24 -78.11
N GLU A 476 104.88 94.90 -77.15
CA GLU A 476 103.39 94.91 -77.28
C GLU A 476 102.87 93.51 -77.66
N ARG A 477 102.07 92.79 -76.85
CA ARG A 477 100.80 93.14 -76.17
C ARG A 477 99.76 93.68 -77.17
N ASP A 478 98.62 92.98 -77.17
CA ASP A 478 97.34 93.25 -77.86
C ASP A 478 97.22 92.60 -79.26
N SER A 479 96.48 91.49 -79.37
CA SER A 479 95.02 91.42 -79.51
C SER A 479 94.56 91.88 -80.89
N TYR A 480 93.99 90.96 -81.70
CA TYR A 480 92.77 91.25 -82.45
C TYR A 480 91.99 89.97 -82.77
N LEU A 481 90.93 89.80 -81.97
CA LEU A 481 89.74 89.04 -82.27
C LEU A 481 89.04 89.55 -83.54
N ALA A 482 88.53 88.59 -84.32
CA ALA A 482 87.32 88.62 -85.16
C ALA A 482 87.26 89.69 -86.28
N THR A 483 86.86 89.39 -87.51
CA THR A 483 85.53 88.84 -87.85
C THR A 483 85.46 88.68 -89.38
N LEU A 484 84.80 87.62 -89.87
CA LEU A 484 83.85 87.65 -90.98
C LEU A 484 83.00 86.35 -90.85
N GLN A 485 81.84 86.34 -90.17
CA GLN A 485 80.51 86.72 -90.69
C GLN A 485 80.19 86.03 -92.04
N VAL A 486 79.07 85.34 -92.28
CA VAL A 486 77.72 85.60 -91.73
C VAL A 486 76.71 84.50 -92.14
N LEU A 487 75.63 84.38 -91.34
CA LEU A 487 74.28 83.83 -91.59
C LEU A 487 74.08 82.34 -91.95
N ARG A 488 73.44 81.60 -91.03
CA ARG A 488 71.97 81.39 -91.07
C ARG A 488 71.46 80.89 -89.70
N GLN A 489 70.88 81.81 -88.91
CA GLN A 489 69.52 81.72 -88.31
C GLN A 489 68.97 80.30 -87.97
N ASN A 490 68.39 79.98 -86.81
CA ASN A 490 67.66 80.77 -85.82
C ASN A 490 67.41 79.92 -84.55
N LEU A 491 67.65 80.52 -83.38
CA LEU A 491 66.83 80.55 -82.15
C LEU A 491 65.94 79.36 -81.75
N GLY A 492 65.99 79.04 -80.44
CA GLY A 492 64.77 79.00 -79.63
C GLY A 492 64.58 77.79 -78.70
N PHE A 493 64.71 78.03 -77.40
CA PHE A 493 64.04 77.24 -76.35
C PHE A 493 62.51 77.31 -76.51
N ILE A 494 61.78 76.23 -76.15
CA ILE A 494 60.67 76.19 -75.17
C ILE A 494 59.92 74.85 -75.30
N LEU A 495 59.46 74.41 -74.12
CA LEU A 495 58.59 73.30 -73.76
C LEU A 495 57.35 73.07 -74.64
N ASP A 496 56.81 71.86 -74.45
CA ASP A 496 55.38 71.55 -74.30
C ASP A 496 54.67 70.88 -75.50
N PRO A 497 53.46 70.30 -75.33
CA PRO A 497 53.24 68.86 -75.19
C PRO A 497 52.17 68.38 -76.21
N LEU A 498 51.33 67.41 -75.82
CA LEU A 498 50.25 66.77 -76.61
C LEU A 498 50.74 65.80 -77.70
N SER A 499 50.09 64.68 -78.00
CA SER A 499 49.00 63.90 -77.42
C SER A 499 48.60 62.92 -78.54
N GLN A 500 47.97 61.81 -78.13
CA GLN A 500 46.92 61.04 -78.83
C GLN A 500 47.36 59.60 -79.05
N ALA A 501 46.85 58.69 -78.21
CA ALA A 501 45.50 58.10 -78.25
C ALA A 501 45.65 56.69 -78.85
N GLN A 502 44.96 55.62 -78.43
CA GLN A 502 43.53 55.54 -78.13
C GLN A 502 43.19 54.12 -77.63
N SER A 503 42.43 53.99 -76.53
CA SER A 503 41.21 53.15 -76.35
C SER A 503 40.95 52.97 -74.84
N ILE A 504 40.08 53.75 -74.16
CA ILE A 504 38.59 53.82 -74.22
C ILE A 504 37.97 52.44 -73.96
N ALA A 505 37.52 52.10 -72.75
CA ALA A 505 36.29 52.51 -72.03
C ALA A 505 35.07 51.64 -72.36
N ASN A 506 34.40 51.21 -71.27
CA ASN A 506 33.03 50.73 -71.06
C ASN A 506 33.11 49.70 -69.91
N SER A 507 32.31 49.66 -68.85
CA SER A 507 31.08 50.36 -68.45
C SER A 507 30.71 49.83 -67.05
N LEU A 508 30.23 50.69 -66.14
CA LEU A 508 29.35 50.31 -65.00
C LEU A 508 27.91 50.08 -65.55
N PRO A 509 26.94 49.44 -64.84
CA PRO A 509 26.86 49.06 -63.42
C PRO A 509 26.44 47.56 -63.23
N ASP A 510 26.37 46.93 -62.05
CA ASP A 510 25.30 46.99 -61.04
C ASP A 510 25.61 46.02 -59.87
N GLU A 511 25.21 46.44 -58.67
CA GLU A 511 24.58 45.67 -57.59
C GLU A 511 25.22 44.42 -56.93
N ALA A 512 24.84 44.30 -55.65
CA ALA A 512 24.88 43.12 -54.78
C ALA A 512 26.24 42.74 -54.15
N ASN A 513 26.53 43.45 -53.06
CA ASN A 513 27.10 42.86 -51.86
C ASN A 513 26.20 41.68 -51.42
N PRO A 514 26.64 40.42 -51.34
CA PRO A 514 25.95 39.46 -50.51
C PRO A 514 26.39 39.77 -49.08
N VAL A 515 25.67 40.70 -48.44
CA VAL A 515 25.31 40.45 -47.05
C VAL A 515 24.69 39.06 -47.10
N VAL A 516 25.31 38.10 -46.41
CA VAL A 516 24.66 36.82 -46.12
C VAL A 516 23.38 37.18 -45.38
N VAL A 517 22.28 37.29 -46.11
CA VAL A 517 20.94 37.24 -45.54
C VAL A 517 20.93 35.88 -44.85
N PRO A 518 20.72 35.81 -43.52
CA PRO A 518 20.46 34.52 -42.92
C PRO A 518 19.28 33.97 -43.71
N ILE A 519 19.46 32.78 -44.30
CA ILE A 519 18.33 32.01 -44.83
C ILE A 519 17.28 32.09 -43.73
N GLU A 520 16.11 32.68 -44.00
CA GLU A 520 14.99 32.66 -43.06
C GLU A 520 14.66 31.18 -42.88
N LEU A 521 15.31 30.55 -41.91
CA LEU A 521 14.98 29.22 -41.49
C LEU A 521 13.60 29.39 -40.85
N ASN A 522 12.60 28.73 -41.42
CA ASN A 522 11.33 28.57 -40.72
C ASN A 522 11.65 27.95 -39.36
N GLU A 523 11.52 28.75 -38.31
CA GLU A 523 11.89 28.37 -36.96
C GLU A 523 10.65 28.38 -36.07
N VAL A 524 10.51 27.35 -35.24
CA VAL A 524 9.52 27.35 -34.17
C VAL A 524 10.18 27.94 -32.93
N LEU A 525 9.65 29.07 -32.46
CA LEU A 525 10.05 29.69 -31.20
C LEU A 525 9.10 29.25 -30.08
N VAL A 526 9.63 28.53 -29.09
CA VAL A 526 8.82 28.07 -27.94
C VAL A 526 8.83 29.14 -26.84
N LEU A 527 7.71 29.85 -26.69
CA LEU A 527 7.48 30.85 -25.65
C LEU A 527 6.43 30.36 -24.66
N LEU A 528 6.82 30.23 -23.38
CA LEU A 528 5.97 29.75 -22.31
C LEU A 528 5.38 30.97 -21.56
N ALA A 529 4.28 31.49 -22.09
CA ALA A 529 3.48 32.61 -21.57
C ALA A 529 4.16 34.01 -21.54
N PRO A 530 3.36 35.10 -21.66
CA PRO A 530 3.85 36.46 -21.42
C PRO A 530 3.91 36.75 -19.92
N GLY A 531 5.10 37.02 -19.39
CA GLY A 531 5.27 37.64 -18.07
C GLY A 531 5.61 36.71 -16.89
N VAL A 532 6.04 35.47 -17.12
CA VAL A 532 6.67 34.63 -16.09
C VAL A 532 8.16 34.52 -16.41
N GLU A 533 8.99 35.33 -15.77
CA GLU A 533 10.45 35.22 -15.85
C GLU A 533 10.90 33.98 -15.07
N GLY A 534 11.18 32.89 -15.77
CA GLY A 534 11.78 31.70 -15.20
C GLY A 534 12.14 30.69 -16.29
N GLU A 535 13.35 30.14 -16.21
CA GLU A 535 13.78 29.04 -17.07
C GLU A 535 12.96 27.79 -16.75
N LEU A 536 12.53 27.05 -17.79
CA LEU A 536 12.06 25.67 -17.67
C LEU A 536 13.22 24.74 -18.05
N PRO A 537 14.11 24.38 -17.10
CA PRO A 537 15.30 23.57 -17.41
C PRO A 537 14.95 22.14 -17.86
N ASP A 538 13.75 21.66 -17.53
CA ASP A 538 13.32 20.27 -17.77
C ASP A 538 12.50 20.07 -19.06
N LEU A 539 12.35 21.09 -19.91
CA LEU A 539 11.58 20.98 -21.16
C LEU A 539 12.34 20.16 -22.19
N GLN A 540 11.74 19.03 -22.58
CA GLN A 540 12.17 18.23 -23.73
C GLN A 540 11.20 18.44 -24.89
N TRP A 541 11.74 18.42 -26.11
CA TRP A 541 10.92 18.47 -27.30
C TRP A 541 11.46 17.55 -28.39
N THR A 542 10.55 17.04 -29.23
CA THR A 542 10.88 16.21 -30.39
C THR A 542 10.06 16.68 -31.58
N LEU A 543 10.72 16.92 -32.71
CA LEU A 543 10.06 17.29 -33.97
C LEU A 543 9.93 16.07 -34.89
N ARG A 544 8.70 15.77 -35.34
CA ARG A 544 8.38 14.68 -36.27
C ARG A 544 7.72 15.23 -37.53
N GLY A 545 8.16 14.75 -38.70
CA GLY A 545 7.51 15.01 -40.00
C GLY A 545 6.64 13.85 -40.46
N THR A 546 5.94 14.01 -41.59
CA THR A 546 5.01 13.02 -42.18
C THR A 546 5.65 11.71 -42.67
N SER A 547 6.96 11.65 -42.86
CA SER A 547 7.70 10.38 -42.96
C SER A 547 8.29 10.06 -41.59
N GLU A 548 7.95 8.93 -40.98
CA GLU A 548 8.22 8.51 -39.58
C GLU A 548 9.71 8.42 -39.13
N GLN A 549 10.58 9.36 -39.51
CA GLN A 549 11.93 9.50 -38.97
C GLN A 549 12.04 10.84 -38.24
N SER A 550 12.38 10.77 -36.94
CA SER A 550 12.62 11.93 -36.08
C SER A 550 13.77 12.77 -36.63
N ILE A 551 13.53 14.07 -36.87
CA ILE A 551 14.50 14.91 -37.59
C ILE A 551 15.50 15.59 -36.63
N SER A 552 15.14 15.83 -35.36
CA SER A 552 16.10 16.20 -34.31
C SER A 552 15.50 16.06 -32.90
N SER A 553 16.36 15.81 -31.91
CA SER A 553 16.06 15.98 -30.48
C SER A 553 17.19 16.79 -29.84
N ARG A 554 16.88 17.90 -29.18
CA ARG A 554 17.85 18.62 -28.34
C ARG A 554 17.13 19.18 -27.11
N ASN A 555 17.73 19.02 -25.93
CA ASN A 555 17.33 19.79 -24.75
C ASN A 555 17.66 21.27 -24.99
N PHE A 556 16.78 22.20 -24.62
CA PHE A 556 17.11 23.51 -24.03
C PHE A 556 15.80 24.30 -23.80
N GLY A 557 15.80 25.19 -22.79
CA GLY A 557 14.62 25.81 -22.18
C GLY A 557 13.85 26.83 -23.04
N SER A 558 13.08 27.69 -22.36
CA SER A 558 12.25 28.73 -23.00
C SER A 558 13.07 29.63 -23.91
N GLY A 559 12.54 29.97 -25.09
CA GLY A 559 13.26 30.74 -26.12
C GLY A 559 14.06 29.88 -27.12
N SER A 560 14.00 28.55 -26.99
CA SER A 560 14.56 27.63 -28.00
C SER A 560 13.94 27.87 -29.37
N ARG A 561 14.83 28.02 -30.36
CA ARG A 561 14.52 28.12 -31.79
C ARG A 561 14.76 26.76 -32.42
N ILE A 562 13.70 26.16 -32.95
CA ILE A 562 13.74 24.84 -33.57
C ILE A 562 13.76 25.05 -35.09
N PRO A 563 14.87 24.79 -35.79
CA PRO A 563 14.90 24.93 -37.24
C PRO A 563 14.05 23.84 -37.89
N LEU A 564 13.14 24.24 -38.78
CA LEU A 564 12.31 23.32 -39.56
C LEU A 564 13.03 22.89 -40.84
N PRO A 565 12.75 21.68 -41.35
CA PRO A 565 13.26 21.24 -42.64
C PRO A 565 12.72 22.12 -43.77
N ASN A 566 13.50 22.33 -44.82
CA ASN A 566 13.08 23.04 -46.02
C ASN A 566 12.19 22.17 -46.93
N VAL A 567 11.14 21.56 -46.35
CA VAL A 567 10.19 20.68 -47.04
C VAL A 567 8.78 21.04 -46.57
N PRO A 568 7.85 21.37 -47.49
CA PRO A 568 6.48 21.65 -47.12
C PRO A 568 5.77 20.40 -46.59
N GLY A 569 4.99 20.57 -45.53
CA GLY A 569 4.24 19.45 -44.93
C GLY A 569 3.79 19.71 -43.50
N THR A 570 3.07 18.74 -42.95
CA THR A 570 2.62 18.76 -41.56
C THR A 570 3.72 18.23 -40.65
N TYR A 571 4.02 18.98 -39.59
CA TYR A 571 4.99 18.61 -38.57
C TYR A 571 4.31 18.59 -37.21
N GLN A 572 4.76 17.67 -36.36
CA GLN A 572 4.31 17.52 -34.99
C GLN A 572 5.49 17.80 -34.06
N LEU A 573 5.30 18.73 -33.14
CA LEU A 573 6.23 19.04 -32.06
C LEU A 573 5.67 18.42 -30.78
N ASP A 574 6.28 17.31 -30.36
CA ASP A 574 6.02 16.71 -29.06
C ASP A 574 6.78 17.50 -28.01
N LEU A 575 6.06 18.03 -27.02
CA LEU A 575 6.59 18.72 -25.85
C LEU A 575 6.41 17.83 -24.63
N SER A 576 7.49 17.60 -23.89
CA SER A 576 7.48 16.80 -22.67
C SER A 576 8.12 17.56 -21.52
N LEU A 577 7.36 17.66 -20.43
CA LEU A 577 7.77 18.13 -19.12
C LEU A 577 7.50 17.01 -18.10
N PRO A 578 8.16 17.02 -16.93
CA PRO A 578 7.84 16.08 -15.86
C PRO A 578 6.36 16.17 -15.46
N GLY A 579 5.58 15.12 -15.75
CA GLY A 579 4.14 15.04 -15.48
C GLY A 579 3.21 15.68 -16.52
N TYR A 580 3.76 16.22 -17.62
CA TYR A 580 2.96 16.85 -18.68
C TYR A 580 3.53 16.55 -20.07
N GLN A 581 2.69 16.06 -20.96
CA GLN A 581 3.05 15.83 -22.36
C GLN A 581 1.96 16.41 -23.25
N THR A 582 2.37 17.06 -24.34
CA THR A 582 1.44 17.56 -25.35
C THR A 582 2.11 17.51 -26.71
N ALA A 583 1.31 17.40 -27.76
CA ALA A 583 1.78 17.46 -29.13
C ALA A 583 1.13 18.65 -29.84
N VAL A 584 1.94 19.46 -30.51
CA VAL A 584 1.49 20.60 -31.31
C VAL A 584 1.71 20.29 -32.78
N THR A 585 0.64 20.30 -33.56
CA THR A 585 0.71 20.04 -35.00
C THR A 585 0.61 21.36 -35.77
N PHE A 586 1.53 21.59 -36.69
CA PHE A 586 1.56 22.77 -37.55
C PHE A 586 1.99 22.43 -38.96
N GLU A 587 1.63 23.29 -39.91
CA GLU A 587 2.04 23.18 -41.30
C GLU A 587 3.25 24.09 -41.53
N ASN A 588 4.28 23.53 -42.17
CA ASN A 588 5.44 24.28 -42.61
C ASN A 588 5.29 24.58 -44.10
N GLU A 589 5.24 25.87 -44.45
CA GLU A 589 5.33 26.36 -45.83
C GLU A 589 6.63 27.16 -45.95
N PRO A 590 7.72 26.58 -46.49
CA PRO A 590 9.00 27.26 -46.61
C PRO A 590 8.95 28.58 -47.37
N ASP A 591 8.05 28.67 -48.36
CA ASP A 591 7.89 29.87 -49.19
C ASP A 591 6.93 30.91 -48.58
N ASN A 592 6.27 30.61 -47.45
CA ASN A 592 5.29 31.47 -46.79
C ASN A 592 5.14 31.16 -45.28
N PRO A 593 6.14 31.48 -44.43
CA PRO A 593 6.09 31.17 -43.01
C PRO A 593 4.92 31.83 -42.29
N SER A 594 4.14 31.03 -41.55
CA SER A 594 3.08 31.54 -40.67
C SER A 594 3.48 31.43 -39.20
N SER A 595 3.48 32.55 -38.47
CA SER A 595 3.71 32.54 -37.03
C SER A 595 2.47 32.02 -36.30
N ARG A 596 2.61 30.96 -35.50
CA ARG A 596 1.57 30.47 -34.58
C ARG A 596 2.00 30.66 -33.14
N ARG A 597 1.04 31.00 -32.28
CA ARG A 597 1.20 30.99 -30.82
C ARG A 597 0.24 29.98 -30.23
N GLU A 598 0.76 29.09 -29.42
CA GLU A 598 -0.03 28.13 -28.68
C GLU A 598 0.19 28.35 -27.18
N ALA A 599 -0.91 28.48 -26.44
CA ALA A 599 -0.86 28.68 -25.01
C ALA A 599 -0.78 27.33 -24.30
N LEU A 600 0.30 27.10 -23.55
CA LEU A 600 0.42 25.93 -22.70
C LEU A 600 -0.34 26.19 -21.40
N ASN A 601 -1.51 25.57 -21.28
CA ASN A 601 -2.37 25.70 -20.10
C ASN A 601 -1.88 24.75 -18.99
N ILE A 602 -0.79 25.12 -18.32
CA ILE A 602 -0.12 24.32 -17.29
C ILE A 602 0.06 25.13 -15.98
N GLY A 603 0.02 24.44 -14.84
CA GLY A 603 0.45 24.95 -13.54
C GLY A 603 1.69 24.22 -13.04
N ARG A 604 2.43 24.84 -12.12
CA ARG A 604 3.65 24.27 -11.52
C ARG A 604 3.34 23.77 -10.11
N LEU A 605 3.62 22.51 -9.84
CA LEU A 605 3.53 21.91 -8.51
C LEU A 605 4.94 21.75 -7.95
N LYS A 606 5.20 22.37 -6.80
CA LYS A 606 6.45 22.24 -6.07
C LYS A 606 6.21 21.44 -4.80
N LEU A 607 6.90 20.31 -4.67
CA LEU A 607 6.80 19.40 -3.53
C LEU A 607 8.08 19.53 -2.71
N GLU A 608 7.94 19.81 -1.42
CA GLU A 608 9.07 20.04 -0.52
C GLU A 608 8.96 19.17 0.74
N LEU A 609 10.10 18.60 1.15
CA LEU A 609 10.23 17.96 2.46
C LEU A 609 10.26 18.99 3.59
N PRO A 610 9.61 18.73 4.73
CA PRO A 610 9.68 19.61 5.89
C PRO A 610 11.09 19.58 6.50
N ASN A 611 11.56 20.75 6.93
CA ASN A 611 12.80 20.95 7.70
C ASN A 611 14.11 20.49 7.03
N GLY A 612 14.16 20.34 5.70
CA GLY A 612 15.39 19.99 4.99
C GLY A 612 15.89 18.57 5.26
N GLN A 613 14.99 17.67 5.66
CA GLN A 613 15.30 16.24 5.75
C GLN A 613 15.70 15.70 4.38
N THR A 614 16.63 14.75 4.35
CA THR A 614 17.10 14.05 3.15
C THR A 614 16.54 12.63 3.14
N GLY A 615 15.80 12.26 2.10
CA GLY A 615 15.28 10.91 1.89
C GLY A 615 14.55 10.79 0.55
N ILE A 616 14.61 9.63 -0.10
CA ILE A 616 13.89 9.37 -1.35
C ILE A 616 12.51 8.83 -1.00
N PHE A 617 11.46 9.55 -1.38
CA PHE A 617 10.07 9.06 -1.32
C PHE A 617 9.39 9.20 -2.67
N PHE A 618 8.39 8.34 -2.91
CA PHE A 618 7.60 8.38 -4.13
C PHE A 618 6.29 9.13 -3.87
N ALA A 619 6.11 10.25 -4.57
CA ALA A 619 4.80 10.88 -4.66
C ALA A 619 4.07 10.29 -5.88
N THR A 620 2.91 9.71 -5.65
CA THR A 620 1.94 9.35 -6.70
C THR A 620 0.87 10.43 -6.74
N ILE A 621 0.64 10.98 -7.92
CA ILE A 621 -0.35 12.04 -8.14
C ILE A 621 -1.44 11.48 -9.02
N THR A 622 -2.66 11.57 -8.53
CA THR A 622 -3.86 11.18 -9.27
C THR A 622 -4.72 12.39 -9.58
N ASP A 623 -5.32 12.42 -10.76
CA ASP A 623 -6.35 13.40 -11.08
C ASP A 623 -7.67 13.13 -10.33
N SER A 624 -8.68 13.96 -10.59
CA SER A 624 -10.02 13.83 -10.00
C SER A 624 -10.76 12.55 -10.41
N GLU A 625 -10.31 11.84 -11.44
CA GLU A 625 -10.87 10.57 -11.89
C GLU A 625 -10.14 9.36 -11.27
N GLY A 626 -9.08 9.61 -10.49
CA GLY A 626 -8.26 8.58 -9.85
C GLY A 626 -7.18 8.02 -10.76
N THR A 627 -6.93 8.61 -11.92
CA THR A 627 -5.90 8.18 -12.86
C THR A 627 -4.54 8.69 -12.38
N GLU A 628 -3.55 7.80 -12.30
CA GLU A 628 -2.16 8.20 -12.00
C GLU A 628 -1.60 9.03 -13.16
N VAL A 629 -1.40 10.32 -12.92
CA VAL A 629 -0.87 11.26 -13.91
C VAL A 629 0.63 11.45 -13.80
N ALA A 630 1.20 11.21 -12.61
CA ALA A 630 2.64 11.28 -12.40
C ALA A 630 3.07 10.48 -11.17
N ARG A 631 4.26 9.89 -11.26
CA ARG A 631 4.97 9.29 -10.12
C ARG A 631 6.43 9.71 -10.14
N ARG A 632 6.91 10.33 -9.07
CA ARG A 632 8.28 10.86 -9.03
C ARG A 632 8.98 10.58 -7.70
N PRO A 633 10.24 10.11 -7.72
CA PRO A 633 11.09 10.11 -6.54
C PRO A 633 11.49 11.54 -6.19
N ILE A 634 11.34 11.92 -4.93
CA ILE A 634 11.67 13.25 -4.41
C ILE A 634 12.67 13.07 -3.29
N GLU A 635 13.84 13.72 -3.41
CA GLU A 635 14.93 13.65 -2.42
C GLU A 635 14.89 14.78 -1.39
N THR A 636 14.52 15.99 -1.82
CA THR A 636 14.47 17.20 -0.98
C THR A 636 13.41 18.16 -1.51
N VAL A 637 13.48 18.45 -2.81
CA VAL A 637 12.50 19.27 -3.54
C VAL A 637 12.24 18.65 -4.91
N GLY A 638 10.97 18.53 -5.31
CA GLY A 638 10.55 18.06 -6.63
C GLY A 638 9.64 19.09 -7.31
N THR A 639 9.81 19.30 -8.62
CA THR A 639 8.92 20.13 -9.44
C THR A 639 8.20 19.28 -10.48
N LEU A 640 6.89 19.50 -10.64
CA LEU A 640 6.06 18.86 -11.67
C LEU A 640 5.21 19.91 -12.38
N TYR A 641 4.87 19.64 -13.63
CA TYR A 641 3.99 20.48 -14.43
C TYR A 641 2.72 19.68 -14.72
N LEU A 642 1.56 20.25 -14.43
CA LEU A 642 0.26 19.57 -14.55
C LEU A 642 -0.76 20.51 -15.18
N GLN A 643 -1.82 19.96 -15.79
CA GLN A 643 -2.96 20.78 -16.24
C GLN A 643 -3.69 21.38 -15.02
N PRO A 644 -4.35 22.54 -15.15
CA PRO A 644 -5.19 23.07 -14.08
C PRO A 644 -6.30 22.09 -13.71
N GLY A 645 -6.41 21.75 -12.44
CA GLY A 645 -7.29 20.68 -11.98
C GLY A 645 -7.11 20.38 -10.50
N LEU A 646 -8.00 19.54 -9.97
CA LEU A 646 -7.90 19.01 -8.62
C LEU A 646 -7.15 17.69 -8.67
N TYR A 647 -6.15 17.55 -7.81
CA TYR A 647 -5.32 16.35 -7.74
C TYR A 647 -5.24 15.84 -6.31
N SER A 648 -5.13 14.52 -6.15
CA SER A 648 -4.72 13.89 -4.89
C SER A 648 -3.25 13.51 -4.98
N ILE A 649 -2.49 13.88 -3.97
CA ILE A 649 -1.07 13.59 -3.85
C ILE A 649 -0.91 12.61 -2.72
N ARG A 650 -0.50 11.38 -3.04
CA ARG A 650 -0.20 10.34 -2.07
C ARG A 650 1.30 10.15 -1.95
N SER A 651 1.81 10.20 -0.73
CA SER A 651 3.20 9.89 -0.39
C SER A 651 3.24 8.70 0.55
N GLN A 652 4.16 7.77 0.31
CA GLN A 652 4.30 6.54 1.08
C GLN A 652 5.74 6.40 1.61
N MET A 653 5.85 6.24 2.92
CA MET A 653 7.05 5.78 3.62
C MET A 653 6.80 4.41 4.26
N GLU A 654 7.85 3.77 4.76
CA GLU A 654 7.82 2.42 5.34
C GLU A 654 6.74 2.24 6.43
N ASN A 655 6.34 3.32 7.12
CA ASN A 655 5.37 3.30 8.22
C ASN A 655 4.28 4.40 8.17
N SER A 656 4.19 5.22 7.12
CA SER A 656 3.17 6.28 6.99
C SER A 656 2.73 6.52 5.54
N VAL A 657 1.46 6.87 5.37
CA VAL A 657 0.88 7.28 4.09
C VAL A 657 0.19 8.63 4.31
N ASP A 658 0.65 9.65 3.60
CA ASP A 658 0.07 10.97 3.59
C ASP A 658 -0.65 11.21 2.27
N GLU A 659 -1.88 11.71 2.35
CA GLU A 659 -2.71 12.03 1.18
C GLU A 659 -3.25 13.46 1.30
N LEU A 660 -3.05 14.25 0.25
CA LEU A 660 -3.44 15.66 0.21
C LEU A 660 -4.13 16.01 -1.11
N GLU A 661 -5.28 16.68 -1.01
CA GLU A 661 -5.93 17.28 -2.16
C GLU A 661 -5.36 18.67 -2.46
N VAL A 662 -4.99 18.90 -3.72
CA VAL A 662 -4.36 20.13 -4.18
C VAL A 662 -5.00 20.61 -5.47
N GLN A 663 -5.46 21.86 -5.47
CA GLN A 663 -5.95 22.52 -6.67
C GLN A 663 -4.80 23.24 -7.38
N ILE A 664 -4.53 22.85 -8.61
CA ILE A 664 -3.54 23.49 -9.48
C ILE A 664 -4.24 24.50 -10.40
N TYR A 665 -3.64 25.68 -10.55
CA TYR A 665 -4.10 26.75 -11.42
C TYR A 665 -3.11 27.02 -12.55
N ALA A 666 -3.62 27.44 -13.71
CA ALA A 666 -2.81 27.82 -14.86
C ALA A 666 -1.83 28.96 -14.50
N GLY A 667 -0.57 28.80 -14.90
CA GLY A 667 0.47 29.81 -14.73
C GLY A 667 0.86 30.12 -13.29
N LYS A 668 0.40 29.34 -12.29
CA LYS A 668 0.75 29.52 -10.88
C LYS A 668 1.62 28.38 -10.37
N GLU A 669 2.57 28.73 -9.51
CA GLU A 669 3.27 27.77 -8.67
C GLU A 669 2.43 27.48 -7.41
N THR A 670 2.20 26.20 -7.16
CA THR A 670 1.54 25.69 -5.96
C THR A 670 2.58 24.90 -5.18
N ALA A 671 3.02 25.47 -4.05
CA ALA A 671 3.96 24.82 -3.16
C ALA A 671 3.21 24.01 -2.11
N VAL A 672 3.53 22.72 -2.02
CA VAL A 672 2.91 21.79 -1.08
C VAL A 672 4.00 21.28 -0.14
N PRO A 673 4.00 21.74 1.12
CA PRO A 673 4.83 21.13 2.14
C PRO A 673 4.22 19.78 2.49
N MET A 674 4.94 18.71 2.16
CA MET A 674 4.51 17.37 2.49
C MET A 674 4.58 17.22 4.02
N ARG A 675 3.48 16.78 4.64
CA ARG A 675 3.49 16.38 6.06
C ARG A 675 4.01 14.96 6.11
N PHE A 676 4.89 14.67 7.07
CA PHE A 676 5.38 13.33 7.38
C PHE A 676 5.38 13.15 8.89
#